data_AF-A0A928D7Z4-F1
#
_entry.id   AF-A0A928D7Z4-F1
#
_cell.length_a   1.000
_cell.length_b   1.000
_cell.length_c   1.000
_cell.angle_alpha   90.00
_cell.angle_beta   90.00
_cell.angle_gamma   90.00
#
_symmetry.space_group_name_H-M   'P 1'
#
loop_
_entity.id
_entity.type
_entity.pdbx_description
1 polymer ?
#
loop_
_entity_poly.entity_id
_entity_poly.type
_entity_poly.pdbx_seq_one_letter_code
_entity_poly.pdbx_strand_id
1 'polypeptide(L)'
;MKTPVFICAAVAGFSLHGSLVLFDFENDDVCFAASNRATQVCVADSFASSGSRSLMYSCGVWNETCMAVDLPSVMDFRPYDRLCIDVVNAGDRPDELNVHLAAPGERVNTSYYSYSGMRSRHFAPVGRSCWMMSLSEWPKKSKPDKVARLYFFCQRPFGSKMYLDRIRLLKKGEVDIPARYGGEDESRIAEMERAARERKEAAWISAHKDFLARCASAGQNTEKILVGCASSMSQIRPYDPVSGKDVEAASRLNVRLARGEYENFQIIVVPAGQEGLTDARVSVEGFLSDHGGEFNVSNVLCSVTGYVKTRGVASYSTSKRKVKDGKLVRGGVNPVPGWWSDPILSYLDRTDVAAGVAQSFWVRVHCPRGQAPGVYAGSLVVSARGVDPVRFPFVVRVNRFEIPSASPLPLAITFNPVCSHWWWENGEEHAQRVAANVDPEAPVNIWRKRRMEWGDFLADYYITVNNLYYNMKRPDPDFDILARQNERGRAGMINLGYWDGYSDTPKGRGWFETNMIHRFRKAYDTAKRLGLTDLVYLYGADEAKPETADRVRRGADALKREFPGVPLLTTARDVKYGVDSPLSCIDWFTPLTSHYRLGQADKARAAGHKVWWYICDGPIGEWANAHIENDPIDIRSLMGAQSARMRPDGFLYWQISYWNSSRPITGGPFTEWDPRSYKGFNGEGAWTAVGPDGIPLPTVRLENFRDGLEDLAYVRLLERLLAAGADGEWADKAKAMVAVPQSVMISMQNFSSDPRDIDAWRDTMADLIESAQKGD
;
A
#
# COMPACT_ATOMS: atom_id res chain seq x y z
N MET A 1 38.12 14.49 7.74
CA MET A 1 39.58 14.28 7.61
C MET A 1 40.23 15.60 7.21
N LYS A 2 41.49 15.80 7.60
CA LYS A 2 42.30 17.00 7.31
C LYS A 2 42.57 17.10 5.80
N THR A 3 42.52 18.32 5.28
CA THR A 3 42.69 18.72 3.88
C THR A 3 44.08 18.38 3.34
N PRO A 4 44.19 17.93 2.08
CA PRO A 4 45.22 18.40 1.16
C PRO A 4 44.57 19.30 0.10
N VAL A 5 45.20 20.46 -0.12
CA VAL A 5 44.89 21.37 -1.21
C VAL A 5 45.59 20.85 -2.46
N PHE A 6 44.84 20.58 -3.52
CA PHE A 6 45.37 20.45 -4.88
C PHE A 6 44.56 21.39 -5.79
N ILE A 7 45.28 22.16 -6.59
CA ILE A 7 44.73 23.08 -7.60
C ILE A 7 44.66 22.29 -8.90
N CYS A 8 43.46 22.12 -9.47
CA CYS A 8 43.25 21.54 -10.80
C CYS A 8 42.63 22.59 -11.74
N ALA A 9 43.16 22.68 -12.96
CA ALA A 9 42.69 23.57 -14.02
C ALA A 9 41.59 22.89 -14.85
N ALA A 10 40.66 23.69 -15.40
CA ALA A 10 39.47 23.23 -16.10
C ALA A 10 39.71 22.93 -17.60
N VAL A 11 38.82 22.11 -18.17
CA VAL A 11 38.11 22.48 -19.40
C VAL A 11 36.61 22.41 -19.13
N ALA A 12 35.97 23.57 -18.96
CA ALA A 12 34.53 23.71 -19.19
C ALA A 12 34.33 23.91 -20.70
N GLY A 13 34.01 22.85 -21.42
CA GLY A 13 33.76 22.91 -22.86
C GLY A 13 32.28 23.19 -23.15
N PHE A 14 31.97 24.21 -23.95
CA PHE A 14 30.69 24.28 -24.64
C PHE A 14 30.70 23.24 -25.76
N SER A 15 29.84 22.22 -25.68
CA SER A 15 29.58 21.37 -26.84
C SER A 15 28.81 22.18 -27.89
N LEU A 16 28.99 21.87 -29.18
CA LEU A 16 28.24 22.46 -30.29
C LEU A 16 26.69 22.30 -30.18
N HIS A 17 26.18 21.66 -29.13
CA HIS A 17 24.77 21.27 -28.96
C HIS A 17 24.20 21.58 -27.55
N GLY A 18 24.61 22.69 -26.94
CA GLY A 18 23.85 23.34 -25.86
C GLY A 18 24.16 22.91 -24.42
N SER A 19 24.46 21.65 -24.12
CA SER A 19 24.71 21.23 -22.71
C SER A 19 26.10 21.64 -22.20
N LEU A 20 26.19 22.07 -20.93
CA LEU A 20 27.45 22.25 -20.21
C LEU A 20 27.87 20.93 -19.53
N VAL A 21 28.95 20.31 -19.99
CA VAL A 21 29.49 19.10 -19.36
C VAL A 21 30.30 19.51 -18.12
N LEU A 22 29.94 18.95 -16.97
CA LEU A 22 30.65 19.12 -15.70
C LEU A 22 31.77 18.09 -15.54
N PHE A 23 31.48 16.83 -15.87
CA PHE A 23 32.44 15.73 -15.79
C PHE A 23 32.18 14.72 -16.92
N ASP A 24 33.22 14.41 -17.67
CA ASP A 24 33.30 13.31 -18.65
C ASP A 24 34.39 12.28 -18.27
N PHE A 25 35.13 12.52 -17.18
CA PHE A 25 36.17 11.65 -16.61
C PHE A 25 37.33 11.29 -17.57
N GLU A 26 37.46 12.01 -18.68
CA GLU A 26 38.55 11.83 -19.66
C GLU A 26 39.84 12.54 -19.26
N ASN A 27 39.84 13.32 -18.17
CA ASN A 27 41.04 13.99 -17.64
C ASN A 27 41.36 13.50 -16.21
N ASP A 28 42.64 13.44 -15.86
CA ASP A 28 43.10 12.95 -14.54
C ASP A 28 42.92 13.98 -13.41
N ASP A 29 42.50 15.20 -13.75
CA ASP A 29 42.35 16.34 -12.84
C ASP A 29 41.02 16.34 -12.03
N VAL A 30 40.24 15.26 -12.09
CA VAL A 30 38.99 15.14 -11.33
C VAL A 30 39.27 14.73 -9.89
N CYS A 31 39.01 15.64 -8.95
CA CYS A 31 39.10 15.34 -7.52
C CYS A 31 37.82 14.64 -7.03
N PHE A 32 37.95 13.39 -6.61
CA PHE A 32 36.88 12.66 -5.92
C PHE A 32 37.37 12.03 -4.62
N ALA A 33 36.45 11.87 -3.67
CA ALA A 33 36.74 11.32 -2.35
C ALA A 33 35.66 10.32 -1.91
N ALA A 34 36.10 9.20 -1.33
CA ALA A 34 35.23 8.22 -0.68
C ALA A 34 35.16 8.48 0.83
N SER A 35 33.98 8.27 1.41
CA SER A 35 33.75 8.47 2.85
C SER A 35 34.40 7.43 3.77
N ASN A 36 34.71 6.23 3.27
CA ASN A 36 35.41 5.18 4.03
C ASN A 36 36.14 4.17 3.12
N ARG A 37 36.92 3.27 3.73
CA ARG A 37 37.70 2.22 3.05
C ARG A 37 36.86 1.09 2.43
N ALA A 38 35.58 0.96 2.80
CA ALA A 38 34.66 -0.05 2.26
C ALA A 38 33.98 0.39 0.95
N THR A 39 34.27 1.61 0.51
CA THR A 39 33.83 2.18 -0.77
C THR A 39 35.02 2.23 -1.71
N GLN A 40 34.86 1.69 -2.90
CA GLN A 40 35.81 1.86 -3.98
C GLN A 40 35.25 2.91 -4.94
N VAL A 41 36.03 3.98 -5.13
CA VAL A 41 35.78 4.99 -6.15
C VAL A 41 37.03 5.06 -7.00
N CYS A 42 36.90 4.83 -8.29
CA CYS A 42 37.99 5.02 -9.23
C CYS A 42 37.44 5.40 -10.61
N VAL A 43 38.29 6.03 -11.41
CA VAL A 43 38.05 6.10 -12.84
C VAL A 43 38.27 4.70 -13.42
N ALA A 44 37.35 4.25 -14.28
CA ALA A 44 37.38 2.95 -14.91
C ALA A 44 37.31 3.10 -16.43
N ASP A 45 38.07 2.28 -17.15
CA ASP A 45 38.13 2.28 -18.62
C ASP A 45 37.00 1.44 -19.23
N SER A 46 35.78 1.59 -18.68
CA SER A 46 34.60 0.84 -19.08
C SER A 46 33.33 1.61 -18.74
N PHE A 47 32.24 1.26 -19.43
CA PHE A 47 30.92 1.86 -19.29
C PHE A 47 30.88 3.38 -19.48
N ALA A 48 31.79 3.91 -20.31
CA ALA A 48 31.82 5.32 -20.68
C ALA A 48 30.76 5.62 -21.77
N SER A 49 29.85 6.54 -21.46
CA SER A 49 28.80 7.06 -22.35
C SER A 49 29.26 8.18 -23.29
N SER A 50 30.47 8.70 -23.07
CA SER A 50 31.34 9.39 -24.03
C SER A 50 32.80 9.09 -23.72
N GLY A 51 33.67 9.13 -24.73
CA GLY A 51 35.09 8.91 -24.51
C GLY A 51 35.40 7.45 -24.21
N SER A 52 36.23 7.21 -23.21
CA SER A 52 36.77 5.90 -22.84
C SER A 52 36.72 5.60 -21.33
N ARG A 53 36.39 6.58 -20.49
CA ARG A 53 36.49 6.50 -19.04
C ARG A 53 35.19 6.90 -18.35
N SER A 54 34.87 6.23 -17.25
CA SER A 54 33.73 6.57 -16.40
C SER A 54 34.13 6.52 -14.92
N LEU A 55 33.33 7.10 -14.05
CA LEU A 55 33.54 7.02 -12.61
C LEU A 55 32.83 5.80 -12.04
N MET A 56 33.60 4.78 -11.64
CA MET A 56 33.07 3.61 -10.96
C MET A 56 32.93 3.89 -9.46
N TYR A 57 31.74 3.61 -8.95
CA TYR A 57 31.40 3.59 -7.54
C TYR A 57 30.97 2.17 -7.13
N SER A 58 31.66 1.61 -6.15
CA SER A 58 31.34 0.30 -5.58
C SER A 58 31.32 0.36 -4.05
N CYS A 59 30.34 -0.28 -3.43
CA CYS A 59 30.22 -0.34 -1.97
C CYS A 59 29.71 -1.70 -1.48
N GLY A 60 30.30 -2.17 -0.37
CA GLY A 60 29.94 -3.45 0.24
C GLY A 60 28.55 -3.46 0.88
N VAL A 61 28.00 -4.66 1.11
CA VAL A 61 26.66 -4.86 1.67
C VAL A 61 26.50 -4.13 3.02
N TRP A 62 25.41 -3.38 3.20
CA TRP A 62 25.05 -2.64 4.43
C TRP A 62 26.04 -1.54 4.85
N ASN A 63 26.98 -1.17 3.99
CA ASN A 63 27.88 -0.05 4.26
C ASN A 63 27.30 1.22 3.63
N GLU A 64 26.60 2.04 4.41
CA GLU A 64 26.15 3.36 3.95
C GLU A 64 27.35 4.26 3.71
N THR A 65 27.62 4.59 2.44
CA THR A 65 28.79 5.36 2.06
C THR A 65 28.47 6.42 1.02
N CYS A 66 29.14 7.57 1.11
CA CYS A 66 29.11 8.60 0.08
C CYS A 66 30.44 8.71 -0.67
N MET A 67 30.32 9.12 -1.92
CA MET A 67 31.38 9.63 -2.79
C MET A 67 31.14 11.13 -2.98
N ALA A 68 32.20 11.92 -3.03
CA ALA A 68 32.15 13.33 -3.42
C ALA A 68 32.95 13.52 -4.71
N VAL A 69 32.45 14.36 -5.62
CA VAL A 69 33.16 14.85 -6.80
C VAL A 69 33.21 16.37 -6.73
N ASP A 70 34.41 16.93 -6.73
CA ASP A 70 34.65 18.37 -6.63
C ASP A 70 34.55 19.04 -8.00
N LEU A 71 33.80 20.14 -8.08
CA LEU A 71 33.80 20.99 -9.27
C LEU A 71 35.13 21.76 -9.35
N PRO A 72 35.65 22.02 -10.56
CA PRO A 72 36.90 22.76 -10.73
C PRO A 72 36.82 24.20 -10.20
N SER A 73 35.62 24.76 -10.12
CA SER A 73 35.35 26.04 -9.48
C SER A 73 33.92 26.09 -8.94
N VAL A 74 33.66 27.06 -8.06
CA VAL A 74 32.30 27.32 -7.57
C VAL A 74 31.44 27.84 -8.73
N MET A 75 30.30 27.18 -8.96
CA MET A 75 29.41 27.44 -10.09
C MET A 75 28.00 27.84 -9.68
N ASP A 76 27.39 28.71 -10.48
CA ASP A 76 25.97 29.04 -10.40
C ASP A 76 25.16 28.11 -11.32
N PHE A 77 24.32 27.26 -10.73
CA PHE A 77 23.46 26.31 -11.44
C PHE A 77 22.10 26.94 -11.83
N ARG A 78 21.76 28.15 -11.35
CA ARG A 78 20.47 28.81 -11.64
C ARG A 78 20.18 29.07 -13.13
N PRO A 79 21.17 29.29 -14.01
CA PRO A 79 20.92 29.42 -15.45
C PRO A 79 20.43 28.13 -16.14
N TYR A 80 20.50 26.99 -15.45
CA TYR A 80 20.17 25.66 -15.98
C TYR A 80 18.88 25.16 -15.34
N ASP A 81 18.13 24.34 -16.07
CA ASP A 81 16.89 23.75 -15.57
C ASP A 81 17.02 22.26 -15.23
N ARG A 82 18.04 21.59 -15.76
CA ARG A 82 18.26 20.15 -15.57
C ARG A 82 19.72 19.80 -15.29
N LEU A 83 19.92 18.84 -14.39
CA LEU A 83 21.17 18.10 -14.21
C LEU A 83 20.97 16.68 -14.76
N CYS A 84 21.81 16.25 -15.69
CA CYS A 84 21.78 14.94 -16.32
C CYS A 84 23.03 14.14 -15.97
N ILE A 85 22.87 12.85 -15.70
CA ILE A 85 23.96 11.93 -15.34
C ILE A 85 23.69 10.60 -16.03
N ASP A 86 24.63 10.10 -16.82
CA ASP A 86 24.50 8.74 -17.35
C ASP A 86 24.99 7.74 -16.31
N VAL A 87 24.19 6.69 -16.10
CA VAL A 87 24.42 5.69 -15.06
C VAL A 87 24.29 4.31 -15.66
N VAL A 88 25.31 3.48 -15.46
CA VAL A 88 25.23 2.03 -15.68
C VAL A 88 25.26 1.33 -14.31
N ASN A 89 24.18 0.62 -13.99
CA ASN A 89 24.17 -0.32 -12.87
C ASN A 89 24.64 -1.69 -13.39
N ALA A 90 25.85 -2.07 -13.02
CA ALA A 90 26.43 -3.36 -13.36
C ALA A 90 26.12 -4.45 -12.32
N GLY A 91 25.46 -4.10 -11.22
CA GLY A 91 25.03 -5.03 -10.18
C GLY A 91 23.86 -5.90 -10.63
N ASP A 92 23.76 -7.10 -10.06
CA ASP A 92 22.65 -8.04 -10.27
C ASP A 92 21.38 -7.68 -9.47
N ARG A 93 21.41 -6.56 -8.75
CA ARG A 93 20.32 -6.05 -7.91
C ARG A 93 20.01 -4.59 -8.24
N PRO A 94 18.75 -4.14 -8.01
CA PRO A 94 18.44 -2.73 -8.10
C PRO A 94 19.19 -1.98 -6.98
N ASP A 95 19.83 -0.88 -7.34
CA ASP A 95 20.57 -0.03 -6.42
C ASP A 95 20.04 1.40 -6.48
N GLU A 96 20.03 2.09 -5.34
CA GLU A 96 19.60 3.48 -5.22
C GLU A 96 20.80 4.41 -5.22
N LEU A 97 20.88 5.32 -6.19
CA LEU A 97 21.85 6.41 -6.15
C LEU A 97 21.16 7.70 -5.74
N ASN A 98 21.77 8.40 -4.79
CA ASN A 98 21.37 9.71 -4.31
C ASN A 98 22.39 10.74 -4.78
N VAL A 99 21.96 11.98 -5.05
CA VAL A 99 22.84 13.10 -5.33
C VAL A 99 22.46 14.35 -4.51
N HIS A 100 23.47 15.09 -4.04
CA HIS A 100 23.32 16.36 -3.32
C HIS A 100 24.27 17.43 -3.87
N LEU A 101 23.75 18.63 -4.15
CA LEU A 101 24.55 19.81 -4.48
C LEU A 101 25.04 20.47 -3.19
N ALA A 102 26.34 20.70 -3.07
CA ALA A 102 26.95 21.29 -1.89
C ALA A 102 27.73 22.57 -2.21
N ALA A 103 27.58 23.56 -1.33
CA ALA A 103 28.38 24.79 -1.35
C ALA A 103 29.80 24.55 -0.78
N PRO A 104 30.76 25.48 -0.99
CA PRO A 104 32.09 25.38 -0.40
C PRO A 104 32.05 25.13 1.11
N GLY A 105 32.78 24.11 1.56
CA GLY A 105 32.89 23.74 2.98
C GLY A 105 31.66 23.01 3.57
N GLU A 106 30.59 22.80 2.79
CA GLU A 106 29.40 22.08 3.25
C GLU A 106 29.69 20.57 3.39
N ARG A 107 29.47 20.05 4.59
CA ARG A 107 29.59 18.62 4.90
C ARG A 107 28.22 17.96 4.90
N VAL A 108 28.10 16.85 4.18
CA VAL A 108 26.90 16.01 4.19
C VAL A 108 27.03 14.95 5.28
N ASN A 109 26.03 14.86 6.14
CA ASN A 109 25.91 13.78 7.12
C ASN A 109 25.08 12.65 6.51
N THR A 110 25.71 11.51 6.24
CA THR A 110 25.08 10.33 5.61
C THR A 110 23.93 9.75 6.43
N SER A 111 23.94 9.92 7.76
CA SER A 111 22.91 9.35 8.65
C SER A 111 21.63 10.19 8.81
N TYR A 112 21.62 11.46 8.35
CA TYR A 112 20.58 12.44 8.75
C TYR A 112 19.87 13.15 7.57
N TYR A 113 20.38 13.05 6.34
CA TYR A 113 19.83 13.80 5.19
C TYR A 113 18.67 13.11 4.46
N SER A 114 18.16 12.00 4.98
CA SER A 114 17.04 11.23 4.41
C SER A 114 15.71 12.00 4.25
N TYR A 115 15.61 13.26 4.69
CA TYR A 115 14.33 13.99 4.70
C TYR A 115 14.32 15.41 4.12
N SER A 116 15.41 15.94 3.55
CA SER A 116 15.32 17.16 2.72
C SER A 116 16.67 17.50 2.09
N GLY A 117 16.84 17.37 0.78
CA GLY A 117 18.07 17.82 0.10
C GLY A 117 18.51 16.93 -1.05
N MET A 118 18.51 15.62 -0.80
CA MET A 118 19.01 14.63 -1.74
C MET A 118 17.97 14.28 -2.79
N ARG A 119 18.41 14.13 -4.04
CA ARG A 119 17.61 13.51 -5.10
C ARG A 119 18.03 12.07 -5.22
N SER A 120 17.09 11.14 -5.16
CA SER A 120 17.37 9.72 -5.29
C SER A 120 16.71 9.13 -6.52
N ARG A 121 17.35 8.10 -7.07
CA ARG A 121 16.80 7.27 -8.13
C ARG A 121 17.32 5.85 -7.95
N HIS A 122 16.43 4.88 -8.08
CA HIS A 122 16.84 3.49 -8.24
C HIS A 122 17.09 3.17 -9.71
N PHE A 123 18.12 2.37 -9.90
CA PHE A 123 18.52 1.86 -11.20
C PHE A 123 18.21 0.37 -11.23
N ALA A 124 17.62 -0.10 -12.33
CA ALA A 124 17.34 -1.52 -12.52
C ALA A 124 18.64 -2.34 -12.35
N PRO A 125 18.56 -3.59 -11.87
CA PRO A 125 19.70 -4.49 -11.94
C PRO A 125 20.14 -4.60 -13.39
N VAL A 126 21.45 -4.56 -13.63
CA VAL A 126 22.03 -4.80 -14.95
C VAL A 126 21.38 -3.93 -16.04
N GLY A 127 21.67 -2.63 -16.01
CA GLY A 127 21.06 -1.71 -16.97
C GLY A 127 21.68 -0.33 -17.01
N ARG A 128 21.40 0.38 -18.10
CA ARG A 128 21.85 1.77 -18.33
C ARG A 128 20.69 2.75 -18.33
N SER A 129 20.94 3.98 -17.90
CA SER A 129 19.94 5.05 -17.97
C SER A 129 20.58 6.44 -17.88
N CYS A 130 19.97 7.42 -18.54
CA CYS A 130 20.24 8.83 -18.28
C CYS A 130 19.34 9.30 -17.12
N TRP A 131 19.95 9.77 -16.04
CA TRP A 131 19.29 10.38 -14.89
C TRP A 131 19.20 11.88 -15.06
N MET A 132 18.06 12.31 -15.59
CA MET A 132 17.69 13.72 -15.73
C MET A 132 16.93 14.18 -14.49
N MET A 133 17.38 15.27 -13.87
CA MET A 133 16.80 15.85 -12.67
C MET A 133 16.47 17.32 -12.90
N SER A 134 15.26 17.75 -12.53
CA SER A 134 14.93 19.18 -12.53
C SER A 134 15.65 19.91 -11.39
N LEU A 135 16.39 20.96 -11.75
CA LEU A 135 17.03 21.86 -10.78
C LEU A 135 16.02 22.81 -10.12
N SER A 136 14.88 23.06 -10.78
CA SER A 136 13.81 23.91 -10.22
C SER A 136 13.19 23.30 -8.95
N GLU A 137 13.25 21.98 -8.85
CA GLU A 137 12.71 21.22 -7.74
C GLU A 137 13.78 20.96 -6.64
N TRP A 138 15.03 21.43 -6.83
CA TRP A 138 16.09 21.25 -5.86
C TRP A 138 15.86 22.12 -4.60
N PRO A 139 16.09 21.61 -3.38
CA PRO A 139 15.82 22.39 -2.18
C PRO A 139 16.62 23.70 -2.12
N LYS A 140 15.95 24.82 -1.84
CA LYS A 140 16.58 26.16 -1.77
C LYS A 140 17.80 26.23 -0.84
N LYS A 141 17.82 25.39 0.20
CA LYS A 141 18.94 25.29 1.15
C LYS A 141 20.24 24.73 0.55
N SER A 142 20.18 24.07 -0.60
CA SER A 142 21.33 23.53 -1.32
C SER A 142 22.14 24.59 -2.09
N LYS A 143 21.79 25.88 -1.97
CA LYS A 143 22.57 27.03 -2.49
C LYS A 143 23.00 26.85 -3.95
N PRO A 144 22.04 26.69 -4.89
CA PRO A 144 22.34 26.45 -6.30
C PRO A 144 23.12 27.59 -6.97
N ASP A 145 23.20 28.76 -6.34
CA ASP A 145 24.01 29.91 -6.78
C ASP A 145 25.52 29.72 -6.60
N LYS A 146 25.96 28.71 -5.84
CA LYS A 146 27.36 28.52 -5.46
C LYS A 146 27.69 27.05 -5.19
N VAL A 147 27.36 26.18 -6.12
CA VAL A 147 27.68 24.75 -6.06
C VAL A 147 29.18 24.57 -6.26
N ALA A 148 29.83 23.83 -5.37
CA ALA A 148 31.26 23.50 -5.47
C ALA A 148 31.52 21.99 -5.52
N ARG A 149 30.54 21.18 -5.15
CA ARG A 149 30.69 19.74 -5.01
C ARG A 149 29.37 19.01 -5.24
N LEU A 150 29.47 17.82 -5.82
CA LEU A 150 28.39 16.84 -5.91
C LEU A 150 28.68 15.69 -4.96
N TYR A 151 27.74 15.34 -4.08
CA TYR A 151 27.83 14.12 -3.27
C TYR A 151 26.92 13.05 -3.87
N PHE A 152 27.45 11.85 -4.07
CA PHE A 152 26.72 10.66 -4.46
C PHE A 152 26.64 9.67 -3.30
N PHE A 153 25.49 9.02 -3.09
CA PHE A 153 25.28 8.12 -1.95
C PHE A 153 24.36 6.96 -2.29
N CYS A 154 24.67 5.75 -1.80
CA CYS A 154 23.74 4.63 -1.85
C CYS A 154 23.17 4.32 -0.45
N GLN A 155 21.84 4.32 -0.31
CA GLN A 155 21.19 3.92 0.93
C GLN A 155 21.12 2.39 0.98
N ARG A 156 21.72 1.76 2.01
CA ARG A 156 21.69 0.30 2.23
C ARG A 156 22.11 -0.52 0.99
N PRO A 157 23.33 -0.31 0.47
CA PRO A 157 23.80 -1.04 -0.72
C PRO A 157 23.89 -2.54 -0.45
N PHE A 158 23.65 -3.36 -1.48
CA PHE A 158 23.77 -4.82 -1.43
C PHE A 158 24.92 -5.33 -2.31
N GLY A 159 26.09 -4.66 -2.23
CA GLY A 159 27.22 -4.95 -3.11
C GLY A 159 27.13 -4.20 -4.43
N SER A 160 26.72 -2.92 -4.36
CA SER A 160 26.40 -2.09 -5.52
C SER A 160 27.61 -1.84 -6.40
N LYS A 161 27.41 -1.79 -7.72
CA LYS A 161 28.46 -1.46 -8.70
C LYS A 161 27.91 -0.55 -9.79
N MET A 162 28.09 0.74 -9.60
CA MET A 162 27.57 1.79 -10.48
C MET A 162 28.70 2.46 -11.25
N TYR A 163 28.44 2.85 -12.48
CA TYR A 163 29.32 3.66 -13.31
C TYR A 163 28.61 4.93 -13.69
N LEU A 164 29.21 6.08 -13.40
CA LEU A 164 28.67 7.41 -13.68
C LEU A 164 29.50 8.06 -14.79
N ASP A 165 28.82 8.67 -15.75
CA ASP A 165 29.49 9.40 -16.82
C ASP A 165 28.63 10.57 -17.34
N ARG A 166 29.25 11.50 -18.09
CA ARG A 166 28.66 12.70 -18.68
C ARG A 166 27.76 13.47 -17.71
N ILE A 167 28.27 13.81 -16.52
CA ILE A 167 27.53 14.68 -15.61
C ILE A 167 27.44 16.06 -16.25
N ARG A 168 26.24 16.55 -16.53
CA ARG A 168 26.03 17.75 -17.36
C ARG A 168 24.81 18.56 -16.97
N LEU A 169 24.84 19.84 -17.26
CA LEU A 169 23.76 20.79 -17.06
C LEU A 169 23.13 21.19 -18.39
N LEU A 170 21.81 21.24 -18.43
CA LEU A 170 21.04 21.70 -19.58
C LEU A 170 20.22 22.94 -19.22
N LYS A 171 20.13 23.86 -20.16
CA LYS A 171 19.20 25.00 -20.09
C LYS A 171 17.82 24.60 -20.57
N LYS A 172 16.87 25.49 -20.32
CA LYS A 172 15.49 25.35 -20.80
C LYS A 172 15.43 25.25 -22.32
N GLY A 173 14.81 24.18 -22.81
CA GLY A 173 14.64 23.91 -24.24
C GLY A 173 15.80 23.17 -24.90
N GLU A 174 16.93 22.96 -24.21
CA GLU A 174 18.01 22.13 -24.74
C GLU A 174 17.63 20.65 -24.73
N VAL A 175 18.01 19.94 -25.79
CA VAL A 175 17.75 18.50 -25.92
C VAL A 175 19.02 17.76 -25.49
N ASP A 176 18.85 16.77 -24.64
CA ASP A 176 19.95 15.92 -24.22
C ASP A 176 20.36 14.96 -25.35
N ILE A 177 21.67 14.79 -25.56
CA ILE A 177 22.17 13.85 -26.56
C ILE A 177 22.21 12.44 -25.93
N PRO A 178 21.60 11.44 -26.56
CA PRO A 178 21.67 10.06 -26.09
C PRO A 178 23.11 9.59 -25.84
N ALA A 179 23.28 8.74 -24.82
CA ALA A 179 24.55 8.09 -24.52
C ALA A 179 25.06 7.28 -25.71
N ARG A 180 26.37 7.33 -25.94
CA ARG A 180 27.06 6.52 -26.95
C ARG A 180 28.21 5.79 -26.27
N TYR A 181 27.99 4.52 -25.99
CA TYR A 181 29.04 3.69 -25.40
C TYR A 181 29.97 3.19 -26.49
N GLY A 182 31.26 3.01 -26.16
CA GLY A 182 32.22 2.39 -27.08
C GLY A 182 31.79 0.97 -27.47
N GLY A 183 32.25 0.46 -28.61
CA GLY A 183 31.79 -0.84 -29.14
C GLY A 183 31.96 -2.02 -28.17
N GLU A 184 33.04 -2.03 -27.39
CA GLU A 184 33.25 -3.05 -26.34
C GLU A 184 32.27 -2.91 -25.17
N ASP A 185 32.00 -1.69 -24.72
CA ASP A 185 31.09 -1.44 -23.60
C ASP A 185 29.63 -1.64 -24.00
N GLU A 186 29.22 -1.27 -25.22
CA GLU A 186 27.93 -1.67 -25.78
C GLU A 186 27.79 -3.20 -25.76
N SER A 187 28.85 -3.93 -26.13
CA SER A 187 28.84 -5.40 -26.12
C SER A 187 28.71 -5.95 -24.70
N ARG A 188 29.46 -5.41 -23.73
CA ARG A 188 29.37 -5.80 -22.31
C ARG A 188 27.98 -5.52 -21.73
N ILE A 189 27.44 -4.32 -21.92
CA ILE A 189 26.10 -3.95 -21.44
C ILE A 189 25.06 -4.88 -22.06
N ALA A 190 25.12 -5.08 -23.39
CA ALA A 190 24.18 -5.95 -24.09
C ALA A 190 24.26 -7.41 -23.63
N GLU A 191 25.47 -7.94 -23.36
CA GLU A 191 25.68 -9.28 -22.81
C GLU A 191 25.11 -9.41 -21.40
N MET A 192 25.37 -8.44 -20.53
CA MET A 192 24.86 -8.47 -19.16
C MET A 192 23.32 -8.42 -19.15
N GLU A 193 22.73 -7.49 -19.91
CA GLU A 193 21.27 -7.38 -20.05
C GLU A 193 20.66 -8.66 -20.66
N ARG A 194 21.34 -9.27 -21.64
CA ARG A 194 20.96 -10.55 -22.23
C ARG A 194 20.98 -11.67 -21.20
N ALA A 195 22.08 -11.83 -20.45
CA ALA A 195 22.21 -12.86 -19.43
C ALA A 195 21.18 -12.69 -18.31
N ALA A 196 20.83 -11.46 -17.94
CA ALA A 196 19.76 -11.18 -16.98
C ALA A 196 18.38 -11.61 -17.51
N ARG A 197 18.09 -11.32 -18.79
CA ARG A 197 16.87 -11.79 -19.47
C ARG A 197 16.82 -13.32 -19.54
N GLU A 198 17.90 -13.96 -19.97
CA GLU A 198 18.01 -15.42 -20.08
C GLU A 198 17.81 -16.13 -18.73
N ARG A 199 18.39 -15.60 -17.63
CA ARG A 199 18.14 -16.14 -16.28
C ARG A 199 16.67 -16.05 -15.88
N LYS A 200 16.02 -14.92 -16.15
CA LYS A 200 14.59 -14.72 -15.83
C LYS A 200 13.71 -15.66 -16.65
N GLU A 201 14.02 -15.81 -17.94
CA GLU A 201 13.33 -16.71 -18.85
C GLU A 201 13.51 -18.17 -18.43
N ALA A 202 14.73 -18.60 -18.08
CA ALA A 202 15.00 -19.95 -17.57
C ALA A 202 14.22 -20.25 -16.29
N ALA A 203 14.16 -19.30 -15.35
CA ALA A 203 13.36 -19.44 -14.13
C ALA A 203 11.86 -19.57 -14.44
N TRP A 204 11.36 -18.78 -15.39
CA TRP A 204 9.97 -18.87 -15.85
C TRP A 204 9.66 -20.22 -16.50
N ILE A 205 10.51 -20.68 -17.43
CA ILE A 205 10.36 -21.98 -18.11
C ILE A 205 10.36 -23.12 -17.08
N SER A 206 11.28 -23.07 -16.10
CA SER A 206 11.35 -24.09 -15.05
C SER A 206 10.08 -24.13 -14.20
N ALA A 207 9.58 -22.97 -13.78
CA ALA A 207 8.36 -22.89 -12.99
C ALA A 207 7.12 -23.32 -13.79
N HIS A 208 7.05 -22.96 -15.07
CA HIS A 208 5.96 -23.36 -15.95
C HIS A 208 5.92 -24.88 -16.15
N LYS A 209 7.08 -25.51 -16.37
CA LYS A 209 7.20 -26.99 -16.45
C LYS A 209 6.77 -27.68 -15.16
N ASP A 210 7.20 -27.15 -14.01
CA ASP A 210 6.76 -27.66 -12.70
C ASP A 210 5.24 -27.53 -12.53
N PHE A 211 4.68 -26.37 -12.82
CA PHE A 211 3.24 -26.14 -12.69
C PHE A 211 2.41 -27.02 -13.63
N LEU A 212 2.88 -27.22 -14.86
CA LEU A 212 2.28 -28.17 -15.80
C LEU A 212 2.28 -29.59 -15.23
N ALA A 213 3.41 -30.06 -14.69
CA ALA A 213 3.51 -31.39 -14.08
C ALA A 213 2.58 -31.54 -12.87
N ARG A 214 2.45 -30.50 -12.03
CA ARG A 214 1.52 -30.48 -10.89
C ARG A 214 0.06 -30.50 -11.36
N CYS A 215 -0.30 -29.76 -12.41
CA CYS A 215 -1.65 -29.77 -13.00
C CYS A 215 -2.00 -31.13 -13.62
N ALA A 216 -1.07 -31.76 -14.32
CA ALA A 216 -1.25 -33.11 -14.86
C ALA A 216 -1.44 -34.13 -13.72
N SER A 217 -0.66 -34.02 -12.65
CA SER A 217 -0.79 -34.87 -11.45
C SER A 217 -2.11 -34.65 -10.71
N ALA A 218 -2.69 -33.45 -10.81
CA ALA A 218 -4.02 -33.11 -10.30
C ALA A 218 -5.16 -33.61 -11.21
N GLY A 219 -4.86 -34.29 -12.32
CA GLY A 219 -5.85 -34.85 -13.24
C GLY A 219 -6.40 -33.87 -14.28
N GLN A 220 -5.77 -32.71 -14.48
CA GLN A 220 -6.19 -31.75 -15.50
C GLN A 220 -5.75 -32.18 -16.90
N ASN A 221 -6.54 -31.86 -17.93
CA ASN A 221 -6.06 -31.87 -19.31
C ASN A 221 -5.18 -30.64 -19.53
N THR A 222 -3.87 -30.83 -19.57
CA THR A 222 -2.87 -29.75 -19.65
C THR A 222 -2.46 -29.39 -21.08
N GLU A 223 -3.23 -29.79 -22.11
CA GLU A 223 -2.89 -29.49 -23.50
C GLU A 223 -2.93 -27.98 -23.82
N LYS A 224 -3.93 -27.27 -23.30
CA LYS A 224 -4.16 -25.84 -23.62
C LYS A 224 -4.23 -24.92 -22.41
N ILE A 225 -4.68 -25.41 -21.26
CA ILE A 225 -4.95 -24.60 -20.07
C ILE A 225 -4.37 -25.28 -18.83
N LEU A 226 -3.78 -24.48 -17.93
CA LEU A 226 -3.35 -24.88 -16.61
C LEU A 226 -4.13 -24.06 -15.59
N VAL A 227 -4.68 -24.72 -14.56
CA VAL A 227 -5.51 -24.06 -13.55
C VAL A 227 -4.94 -24.27 -12.16
N GLY A 228 -4.75 -23.17 -11.44
CA GLY A 228 -4.27 -23.16 -10.07
C GLY A 228 -5.23 -22.47 -9.12
N CYS A 229 -5.03 -22.69 -7.82
CA CYS A 229 -5.70 -22.01 -6.73
C CYS A 229 -4.66 -21.26 -5.89
N ALA A 230 -5.00 -20.04 -5.48
CA ALA A 230 -4.20 -19.25 -4.57
C ALA A 230 -5.08 -18.63 -3.48
N SER A 231 -4.51 -18.38 -2.31
CA SER A 231 -5.20 -17.65 -1.24
C SER A 231 -5.50 -16.21 -1.67
N SER A 232 -6.57 -15.62 -1.14
CA SER A 232 -6.85 -14.17 -1.22
C SER A 232 -5.75 -13.31 -0.60
N MET A 233 -4.96 -13.91 0.29
CA MET A 233 -3.85 -13.30 1.01
C MET A 233 -2.53 -13.24 0.19
N SER A 234 -2.50 -13.83 -1.00
CA SER A 234 -1.31 -13.91 -1.87
C SER A 234 -1.36 -12.89 -3.00
N GLN A 235 -0.24 -12.22 -3.28
CA GLN A 235 -0.10 -11.32 -4.42
C GLN A 235 0.28 -12.10 -5.68
N ILE A 236 -0.59 -12.11 -6.70
CA ILE A 236 -0.34 -12.82 -7.95
C ILE A 236 -0.05 -11.83 -9.07
N ARG A 237 1.19 -11.80 -9.54
CA ARG A 237 1.63 -10.91 -10.61
C ARG A 237 1.58 -11.64 -11.96
N PRO A 238 1.16 -10.96 -13.04
CA PRO A 238 0.84 -11.63 -14.30
C PRO A 238 2.06 -12.24 -15.00
N TYR A 239 3.26 -11.67 -14.78
CA TYR A 239 4.50 -12.09 -15.43
C TYR A 239 5.50 -12.74 -14.48
N ASP A 240 5.11 -12.99 -13.24
CA ASP A 240 5.97 -13.69 -12.28
C ASP A 240 5.81 -15.20 -12.46
N PRO A 241 6.87 -16.00 -12.24
CA PRO A 241 6.78 -17.45 -12.35
C PRO A 241 5.72 -18.02 -11.39
N VAL A 242 4.84 -18.88 -11.90
CA VAL A 242 3.80 -19.54 -11.10
C VAL A 242 4.44 -20.60 -10.20
N SER A 243 4.73 -20.22 -8.96
CA SER A 243 5.43 -21.08 -8.00
C SER A 243 4.45 -21.92 -7.17
N GLY A 244 4.88 -23.13 -6.77
CA GLY A 244 4.09 -24.00 -5.89
C GLY A 244 3.92 -23.48 -4.45
N LYS A 245 4.59 -22.39 -4.09
CA LYS A 245 4.48 -21.76 -2.78
C LYS A 245 3.20 -20.93 -2.63
N ASP A 246 2.80 -20.27 -3.72
CA ASP A 246 1.68 -19.33 -3.71
C ASP A 246 0.50 -19.81 -4.57
N VAL A 247 0.75 -20.74 -5.50
CA VAL A 247 -0.26 -21.31 -6.40
C VAL A 247 -0.17 -22.84 -6.40
N GLU A 248 -1.21 -23.49 -5.89
CA GLU A 248 -1.39 -24.94 -5.93
C GLU A 248 -2.15 -25.35 -7.20
N ALA A 249 -1.89 -26.55 -7.74
CA ALA A 249 -2.68 -27.05 -8.87
C ALA A 249 -4.12 -27.34 -8.41
N ALA A 250 -5.09 -26.83 -9.17
CA ALA A 250 -6.49 -26.99 -8.82
C ALA A 250 -6.94 -28.45 -8.97
N SER A 251 -7.45 -29.04 -7.89
CA SER A 251 -7.98 -30.41 -7.86
C SER A 251 -9.25 -30.53 -7.02
N ARG A 252 -9.35 -29.69 -5.98
CA ARG A 252 -10.51 -29.50 -5.12
C ARG A 252 -10.35 -28.19 -4.36
N LEU A 253 -11.46 -27.64 -3.89
CA LEU A 253 -11.44 -26.47 -3.03
C LEU A 253 -12.48 -26.60 -1.92
N ASN A 254 -12.14 -26.13 -0.72
CA ASN A 254 -13.09 -26.03 0.38
C ASN A 254 -13.03 -24.61 0.95
N VAL A 255 -14.19 -24.01 1.18
CA VAL A 255 -14.33 -22.74 1.90
C VAL A 255 -15.19 -22.98 3.13
N ARG A 256 -14.75 -22.43 4.26
CA ARG A 256 -15.48 -22.45 5.53
C ARG A 256 -15.79 -21.02 5.94
N LEU A 257 -17.05 -20.73 6.26
CA LEU A 257 -17.49 -19.40 6.68
C LEU A 257 -18.75 -19.44 7.56
N ALA A 258 -18.92 -18.43 8.42
CA ALA A 258 -20.07 -18.19 9.25
C ALA A 258 -21.18 -17.48 8.49
N ARG A 259 -22.38 -17.45 9.09
CA ARG A 259 -23.51 -16.72 8.53
C ARG A 259 -23.23 -15.22 8.59
N GLY A 260 -23.51 -14.53 7.48
CA GLY A 260 -23.23 -13.10 7.29
C GLY A 260 -21.79 -12.77 6.87
N GLU A 261 -20.92 -13.76 6.69
CA GLU A 261 -19.50 -13.58 6.40
C GLU A 261 -19.19 -13.67 4.89
N TYR A 262 -18.07 -13.08 4.50
CA TYR A 262 -17.46 -13.28 3.19
C TYR A 262 -16.16 -14.08 3.31
N GLU A 263 -15.89 -14.95 2.34
CA GLU A 263 -14.58 -15.58 2.20
C GLU A 263 -14.12 -15.59 0.75
N ASN A 264 -12.82 -15.44 0.54
CA ASN A 264 -12.24 -15.13 -0.76
C ASN A 264 -11.06 -16.04 -1.10
N PHE A 265 -10.90 -16.32 -2.39
CA PHE A 265 -9.72 -16.98 -2.94
C PHE A 265 -9.54 -16.60 -4.42
N GLN A 266 -8.45 -17.05 -5.02
CA GLN A 266 -8.10 -16.75 -6.40
C GLN A 266 -7.98 -18.04 -7.23
N ILE A 267 -8.52 -18.00 -8.45
CA ILE A 267 -8.28 -19.02 -9.47
C ILE A 267 -7.32 -18.46 -10.49
N ILE A 268 -6.20 -19.16 -10.70
CA ILE A 268 -5.12 -18.72 -11.57
C ILE A 268 -5.19 -19.51 -12.87
N VAL A 269 -5.40 -18.80 -13.97
CA VAL A 269 -5.52 -19.38 -15.32
C VAL A 269 -4.28 -19.03 -16.12
N VAL A 270 -3.61 -20.06 -16.64
CA VAL A 270 -2.38 -19.92 -17.43
C VAL A 270 -2.54 -20.72 -18.73
N PRO A 271 -2.21 -20.15 -19.91
CA PRO A 271 -2.12 -20.94 -21.13
C PRO A 271 -0.99 -21.97 -21.02
N ALA A 272 -1.23 -23.22 -21.42
CA ALA A 272 -0.23 -24.28 -21.28
C ALA A 272 0.95 -24.13 -22.26
N GLY A 273 0.72 -23.50 -23.41
CA GLY A 273 1.69 -23.36 -24.50
C GLY A 273 1.97 -21.90 -24.90
N GLN A 274 2.40 -21.72 -26.15
CA GLN A 274 2.75 -20.42 -26.73
C GLN A 274 1.53 -19.68 -27.32
N GLU A 275 0.38 -20.34 -27.39
CA GLU A 275 -0.89 -19.72 -27.78
C GLU A 275 -1.62 -19.22 -26.55
N GLY A 276 -2.25 -18.04 -26.66
CA GLY A 276 -3.11 -17.51 -25.60
C GLY A 276 -4.47 -18.21 -25.55
N LEU A 277 -5.24 -17.87 -24.52
CA LEU A 277 -6.63 -18.28 -24.34
C LEU A 277 -7.55 -17.12 -24.71
N THR A 278 -8.66 -17.40 -25.38
CA THR A 278 -9.71 -16.43 -25.69
C THR A 278 -10.95 -16.72 -24.85
N ASP A 279 -11.60 -15.68 -24.32
CA ASP A 279 -12.85 -15.79 -23.57
C ASP A 279 -12.73 -16.74 -22.35
N ALA A 280 -11.62 -16.64 -21.61
CA ALA A 280 -11.39 -17.41 -20.40
C ALA A 280 -12.31 -16.91 -19.28
N ARG A 281 -12.93 -17.84 -18.56
CA ARG A 281 -13.96 -17.58 -17.54
C ARG A 281 -13.85 -18.56 -16.38
N VAL A 282 -14.19 -18.09 -15.19
CA VAL A 282 -14.42 -18.90 -13.98
C VAL A 282 -15.89 -18.82 -13.60
N SER A 283 -16.49 -19.96 -13.28
CA SER A 283 -17.88 -20.08 -12.86
C SER A 283 -18.06 -21.21 -11.85
N VAL A 284 -19.22 -21.27 -11.21
CA VAL A 284 -19.58 -22.33 -10.26
C VAL A 284 -20.91 -22.97 -10.64
N GLU A 285 -21.07 -24.23 -10.27
CA GLU A 285 -22.27 -25.00 -10.59
C GLU A 285 -22.72 -25.83 -9.39
N GLY A 286 -23.97 -25.58 -8.97
CA GLY A 286 -24.68 -26.31 -7.92
C GLY A 286 -24.03 -26.21 -6.53
N PHE A 287 -24.83 -26.13 -5.47
CA PHE A 287 -24.33 -26.42 -4.13
C PHE A 287 -25.45 -27.06 -3.33
N LEU A 288 -25.37 -28.37 -3.17
CA LEU A 288 -26.37 -29.16 -2.49
C LEU A 288 -25.77 -29.77 -1.23
N SER A 289 -26.54 -29.73 -0.15
CA SER A 289 -26.24 -30.49 1.07
C SER A 289 -26.85 -31.88 1.01
N ASP A 290 -26.32 -32.80 1.83
CA ASP A 290 -26.80 -34.18 1.94
C ASP A 290 -28.27 -34.30 2.39
N HIS A 291 -28.84 -33.21 2.93
CA HIS A 291 -30.23 -33.13 3.37
C HIS A 291 -31.15 -32.35 2.41
N GLY A 292 -30.68 -32.05 1.19
CA GLY A 292 -31.47 -31.38 0.15
C GLY A 292 -31.57 -29.86 0.28
N GLY A 293 -30.85 -29.25 1.24
CA GLY A 293 -30.70 -27.80 1.32
C GLY A 293 -29.75 -27.26 0.24
N GLU A 294 -30.02 -26.06 -0.27
CA GLU A 294 -29.25 -25.39 -1.33
C GLU A 294 -28.45 -24.20 -0.78
N PHE A 295 -27.25 -24.00 -1.31
CA PHE A 295 -26.51 -22.75 -1.21
C PHE A 295 -26.52 -22.07 -2.59
N ASN A 296 -27.18 -20.92 -2.72
CA ASN A 296 -27.41 -20.35 -4.04
C ASN A 296 -26.10 -19.96 -4.74
N VAL A 297 -25.92 -20.36 -6.00
CA VAL A 297 -24.73 -20.02 -6.80
C VAL A 297 -24.52 -18.51 -6.96
N SER A 298 -25.57 -17.69 -6.88
CA SER A 298 -25.47 -16.22 -6.90
C SER A 298 -24.72 -15.64 -5.72
N ASN A 299 -24.52 -16.42 -4.66
CA ASN A 299 -23.70 -16.05 -3.50
C ASN A 299 -22.20 -16.21 -3.78
N VAL A 300 -21.81 -16.75 -4.93
CA VAL A 300 -20.42 -16.86 -5.37
C VAL A 300 -20.20 -15.98 -6.59
N LEU A 301 -19.43 -14.92 -6.42
CA LEU A 301 -19.06 -14.02 -7.49
C LEU A 301 -17.67 -14.38 -8.01
N CYS A 302 -17.57 -14.68 -9.30
CA CYS A 302 -16.30 -14.88 -9.99
C CYS A 302 -16.03 -13.66 -10.89
N SER A 303 -14.93 -12.95 -10.65
CA SER A 303 -14.59 -11.71 -11.35
C SER A 303 -13.17 -11.72 -11.85
N VAL A 304 -12.92 -11.04 -12.98
CA VAL A 304 -11.56 -10.83 -13.47
C VAL A 304 -10.80 -9.92 -12.50
N THR A 305 -9.63 -10.35 -12.03
CA THR A 305 -8.73 -9.49 -11.27
C THR A 305 -7.96 -8.61 -12.25
N GLY A 306 -8.05 -7.29 -12.07
CA GLY A 306 -7.33 -6.31 -12.87
C GLY A 306 -5.91 -6.06 -12.37
N TYR A 307 -5.05 -5.63 -13.29
CA TYR A 307 -3.67 -5.28 -13.04
C TYR A 307 -3.44 -3.78 -13.21
N VAL A 308 -2.69 -3.20 -12.28
CA VAL A 308 -2.23 -1.80 -12.32
C VAL A 308 -0.72 -1.75 -12.49
N LYS A 309 -0.23 -0.77 -13.24
CA LYS A 309 1.20 -0.65 -13.55
C LYS A 309 1.86 0.38 -12.64
N THR A 310 2.65 -0.08 -11.68
CA THR A 310 3.51 0.81 -10.88
C THR A 310 4.69 1.28 -11.73
N ARG A 311 5.04 2.57 -11.62
CA ARG A 311 6.09 3.23 -12.41
C ARG A 311 7.08 3.90 -11.47
N GLY A 312 8.38 3.77 -11.79
CA GLY A 312 9.45 4.22 -10.90
C GLY A 312 9.56 3.33 -9.67
N VAL A 313 10.76 3.22 -9.11
CA VAL A 313 10.93 2.47 -7.86
C VAL A 313 10.36 3.30 -6.72
N ALA A 314 9.56 2.65 -5.88
CA ALA A 314 8.98 3.27 -4.70
C ALA A 314 10.09 3.81 -3.77
N SER A 315 9.91 5.03 -3.27
CA SER A 315 10.79 5.67 -2.27
C SER A 315 10.59 5.12 -0.85
N TYR A 316 9.78 4.07 -0.71
CA TYR A 316 9.42 3.40 0.52
C TYR A 316 9.69 1.89 0.40
N SER A 317 9.74 1.23 1.55
CA SER A 317 9.86 -0.23 1.61
C SER A 317 8.55 -0.84 2.10
N THR A 318 8.16 -1.97 1.54
CA THR A 318 7.00 -2.74 2.00
C THR A 318 7.45 -4.00 2.74
N SER A 319 6.53 -4.55 3.52
CA SER A 319 6.77 -5.78 4.26
C SER A 319 6.67 -6.93 3.27
N LYS A 320 7.78 -7.65 3.11
CA LYS A 320 7.83 -8.83 2.25
C LYS A 320 8.30 -10.04 3.01
N ARG A 321 7.73 -11.18 2.61
CA ARG A 321 8.18 -12.51 3.01
C ARG A 321 9.63 -12.73 2.57
N LYS A 322 10.49 -13.15 3.49
CA LYS A 322 11.87 -13.55 3.26
C LYS A 322 12.10 -14.95 3.85
N VAL A 323 12.98 -15.73 3.25
CA VAL A 323 13.49 -16.97 3.85
C VAL A 323 14.86 -16.67 4.44
N LYS A 324 15.05 -16.97 5.72
CA LYS A 324 16.34 -16.85 6.42
C LYS A 324 16.53 -18.08 7.30
N ASP A 325 17.63 -18.80 7.10
CA ASP A 325 17.98 -20.01 7.87
C ASP A 325 16.85 -21.08 7.88
N GLY A 326 16.19 -21.26 6.72
CA GLY A 326 15.07 -22.19 6.58
C GLY A 326 13.76 -21.74 7.24
N LYS A 327 13.73 -20.56 7.87
CA LYS A 327 12.54 -19.96 8.49
C LYS A 327 12.02 -18.80 7.67
N LEU A 328 10.70 -18.66 7.60
CA LEU A 328 10.06 -17.48 7.02
C LEU A 328 10.14 -16.33 8.01
N VAL A 329 10.68 -15.20 7.56
CA VAL A 329 10.81 -13.95 8.33
C VAL A 329 10.32 -12.78 7.48
N ARG A 330 9.96 -11.67 8.10
CA ARG A 330 9.65 -10.41 7.39
C ARG A 330 10.87 -9.52 7.31
N GLY A 331 10.96 -8.76 6.22
CA GLY A 331 11.95 -7.70 6.10
C GLY A 331 11.47 -6.64 5.12
N GLY A 332 11.85 -5.39 5.37
CA GLY A 332 11.62 -4.31 4.40
C GLY A 332 12.27 -4.63 3.05
N VAL A 333 11.52 -4.47 1.97
CA VAL A 333 12.00 -4.59 0.59
C VAL A 333 11.48 -3.40 -0.20
N ASN A 334 12.32 -2.80 -1.03
CA ASN A 334 11.88 -1.76 -1.95
C ASN A 334 11.08 -2.41 -3.08
N PRO A 335 9.82 -1.99 -3.31
CA PRO A 335 9.00 -2.55 -4.35
C PRO A 335 9.62 -2.40 -5.74
N VAL A 336 9.54 -3.47 -6.55
CA VAL A 336 9.98 -3.43 -7.95
C VAL A 336 8.82 -2.97 -8.84
N PRO A 337 9.05 -2.02 -9.77
CA PRO A 337 8.03 -1.56 -10.70
C PRO A 337 7.50 -2.72 -11.55
N GLY A 338 6.22 -2.65 -11.92
CA GLY A 338 5.63 -3.60 -12.84
C GLY A 338 4.12 -3.68 -12.68
N TRP A 339 3.56 -4.78 -13.15
CA TRP A 339 2.13 -5.05 -13.02
C TRP A 339 1.83 -5.75 -11.69
N TRP A 340 0.81 -5.24 -11.00
CA TRP A 340 0.35 -5.72 -9.69
C TRP A 340 -1.15 -5.98 -9.76
N SER A 341 -1.62 -7.11 -9.23
CA SER A 341 -3.06 -7.38 -9.06
C SER A 341 -3.60 -6.48 -7.96
N ASP A 342 -4.67 -5.73 -8.23
CA ASP A 342 -5.31 -4.91 -7.19
C ASP A 342 -6.81 -4.70 -7.41
N PRO A 343 -7.30 -3.99 -8.46
CA PRO A 343 -8.73 -3.81 -8.65
C PRO A 343 -9.41 -5.13 -9.03
N ILE A 344 -10.55 -5.42 -8.43
CA ILE A 344 -11.41 -6.55 -8.80
C ILE A 344 -12.45 -6.00 -9.77
N LEU A 345 -12.38 -6.41 -11.04
CA LEU A 345 -13.23 -5.90 -12.11
C LEU A 345 -14.58 -6.63 -12.08
N SER A 346 -15.41 -6.33 -11.08
CA SER A 346 -16.67 -7.02 -10.81
C SER A 346 -17.70 -6.97 -11.95
N TYR A 347 -17.51 -6.10 -12.94
CA TYR A 347 -18.31 -6.02 -14.16
C TYR A 347 -17.80 -6.93 -15.31
N LEU A 348 -16.66 -7.59 -15.14
CA LEU A 348 -16.07 -8.53 -16.09
C LEU A 348 -16.02 -9.94 -15.50
N ASP A 349 -16.68 -10.88 -16.19
CA ASP A 349 -16.68 -12.30 -15.84
C ASP A 349 -15.73 -13.14 -16.73
N ARG A 350 -15.16 -12.53 -17.77
CA ARG A 350 -14.32 -13.19 -18.79
C ARG A 350 -13.22 -12.27 -19.29
N THR A 351 -12.14 -12.86 -19.77
CA THR A 351 -11.05 -12.11 -20.43
C THR A 351 -10.19 -13.01 -21.31
N ASP A 352 -9.42 -12.40 -22.20
CA ASP A 352 -8.39 -13.10 -22.97
C ASP A 352 -7.11 -13.18 -22.14
N VAL A 353 -6.40 -14.32 -22.20
CA VAL A 353 -5.17 -14.56 -21.45
C VAL A 353 -4.04 -14.81 -22.44
N ALA A 354 -3.11 -13.87 -22.54
CA ALA A 354 -1.95 -14.02 -23.41
C ALA A 354 -1.01 -15.14 -22.93
N ALA A 355 -0.28 -15.76 -23.85
CA ALA A 355 0.80 -16.69 -23.49
C ALA A 355 1.82 -16.01 -22.57
N GLY A 356 2.32 -16.75 -21.58
CA GLY A 356 3.24 -16.20 -20.58
C GLY A 356 2.58 -15.38 -19.47
N VAL A 357 1.25 -15.22 -19.48
CA VAL A 357 0.49 -14.50 -18.46
C VAL A 357 -0.24 -15.45 -17.53
N ALA A 358 -0.07 -15.24 -16.22
CA ALA A 358 -0.95 -15.79 -15.21
C ALA A 358 -2.10 -14.82 -14.95
N GLN A 359 -3.32 -15.19 -15.32
CA GLN A 359 -4.52 -14.39 -15.05
C GLN A 359 -5.19 -14.84 -13.75
N SER A 360 -5.33 -13.93 -12.79
CA SER A 360 -6.11 -14.16 -11.58
C SER A 360 -7.60 -13.86 -11.81
N PHE A 361 -8.46 -14.75 -11.33
CA PHE A 361 -9.88 -14.51 -11.15
C PHE A 361 -10.19 -14.53 -9.66
N TRP A 362 -10.76 -13.44 -9.15
CA TRP A 362 -11.17 -13.34 -7.77
C TRP A 362 -12.50 -14.06 -7.59
N VAL A 363 -12.57 -14.95 -6.60
CA VAL A 363 -13.80 -15.65 -6.23
C VAL A 363 -14.20 -15.23 -4.83
N ARG A 364 -15.34 -14.54 -4.72
CA ARG A 364 -15.93 -14.09 -3.46
C ARG A 364 -17.13 -14.95 -3.13
N VAL A 365 -17.12 -15.60 -1.97
CA VAL A 365 -18.22 -16.38 -1.42
C VAL A 365 -18.86 -15.57 -0.29
N HIS A 366 -20.16 -15.29 -0.38
CA HIS A 366 -20.92 -14.64 0.68
C HIS A 366 -21.89 -15.63 1.30
N CYS A 367 -21.93 -15.75 2.63
CA CYS A 367 -22.94 -16.57 3.30
C CYS A 367 -24.07 -15.69 3.82
N PRO A 368 -25.30 -15.80 3.27
CA PRO A 368 -26.45 -15.07 3.81
C PRO A 368 -26.70 -15.39 5.28
N ARG A 369 -27.16 -14.42 6.06
CA ARG A 369 -27.45 -14.60 7.51
C ARG A 369 -28.46 -15.72 7.79
N GLY A 370 -29.43 -15.90 6.89
CA GLY A 370 -30.44 -16.95 6.97
C GLY A 370 -30.04 -18.31 6.37
N GLN A 371 -28.83 -18.45 5.83
CA GLN A 371 -28.37 -19.72 5.26
C GLN A 371 -28.30 -20.80 6.34
N ALA A 372 -28.87 -21.97 6.09
CA ALA A 372 -28.80 -23.08 7.03
C ALA A 372 -27.33 -23.55 7.19
N PRO A 373 -26.89 -23.90 8.40
CA PRO A 373 -25.55 -24.45 8.60
C PRO A 373 -25.45 -25.84 7.95
N GLY A 374 -24.29 -26.17 7.41
CA GLY A 374 -24.10 -27.43 6.70
C GLY A 374 -22.93 -27.41 5.74
N VAL A 375 -22.72 -28.55 5.07
CA VAL A 375 -21.73 -28.71 4.00
C VAL A 375 -22.50 -28.80 2.69
N TYR A 376 -22.10 -27.97 1.72
CA TYR A 376 -22.73 -27.90 0.42
C TYR A 376 -21.70 -28.22 -0.65
N ALA A 377 -21.93 -29.27 -1.41
CA ALA A 377 -21.04 -29.75 -2.46
C ALA A 377 -21.46 -29.19 -3.82
N GLY A 378 -20.49 -28.64 -4.53
CA GLY A 378 -20.63 -28.05 -5.85
C GLY A 378 -19.42 -28.31 -6.73
N SER A 379 -19.35 -27.59 -7.84
CA SER A 379 -18.19 -27.61 -8.74
C SER A 379 -17.76 -26.20 -9.11
N LEU A 380 -16.45 -26.00 -9.27
CA LEU A 380 -15.89 -24.83 -9.92
C LEU A 380 -15.42 -25.24 -11.32
N VAL A 381 -15.70 -24.38 -12.29
CA VAL A 381 -15.48 -24.62 -13.72
C VAL A 381 -14.68 -23.47 -14.31
N VAL A 382 -13.56 -23.81 -14.95
CA VAL A 382 -12.74 -22.90 -15.74
C VAL A 382 -12.86 -23.27 -17.21
N SER A 383 -13.31 -22.33 -18.03
CA SER A 383 -13.55 -22.54 -19.47
C SER A 383 -12.87 -21.47 -20.30
N ALA A 384 -12.49 -21.80 -21.53
CA ALA A 384 -12.08 -20.86 -22.56
C ALA A 384 -12.59 -21.32 -23.93
N ARG A 385 -12.65 -20.43 -24.91
CA ARG A 385 -13.14 -20.76 -26.26
C ARG A 385 -12.26 -21.84 -26.91
N GLY A 386 -12.87 -22.94 -27.35
CA GLY A 386 -12.16 -24.02 -28.05
C GLY A 386 -11.21 -24.83 -27.16
N VAL A 387 -11.44 -24.81 -25.84
CA VAL A 387 -10.70 -25.55 -24.82
C VAL A 387 -11.68 -26.36 -23.97
N ASP A 388 -11.35 -27.62 -23.70
CA ASP A 388 -12.14 -28.43 -22.78
C ASP A 388 -12.12 -27.82 -21.36
N PRO A 389 -13.28 -27.59 -20.72
CA PRO A 389 -13.30 -26.97 -19.40
C PRO A 389 -12.61 -27.82 -18.33
N VAL A 390 -11.85 -27.16 -17.47
CA VAL A 390 -11.30 -27.77 -16.25
C VAL A 390 -12.34 -27.64 -15.14
N ARG A 391 -12.77 -28.77 -14.59
CA ARG A 391 -13.80 -28.84 -13.54
C ARG A 391 -13.26 -29.58 -12.33
N PHE A 392 -13.48 -29.03 -11.14
CA PHE A 392 -13.09 -29.68 -9.89
C PHE A 392 -14.10 -29.43 -8.76
N PRO A 393 -14.18 -30.33 -7.76
CA PRO A 393 -15.09 -30.18 -6.63
C PRO A 393 -14.85 -28.90 -5.85
N PHE A 394 -15.93 -28.21 -5.50
CA PHE A 394 -15.90 -27.02 -4.65
C PHE A 394 -16.93 -27.17 -3.53
N VAL A 395 -16.46 -27.14 -2.28
CA VAL A 395 -17.29 -27.36 -1.09
C VAL A 395 -17.38 -26.07 -0.26
N VAL A 396 -18.59 -25.70 0.13
CA VAL A 396 -18.86 -24.60 1.06
C VAL A 396 -19.38 -25.17 2.37
N ARG A 397 -18.66 -24.93 3.48
CA ARG A 397 -19.11 -25.25 4.84
C ARG A 397 -19.60 -23.98 5.54
N VAL A 398 -20.89 -23.96 5.85
CA VAL A 398 -21.54 -22.91 6.64
C VAL A 398 -21.51 -23.28 8.11
N ASN A 399 -20.83 -22.47 8.93
CA ASN A 399 -20.77 -22.64 10.38
C ASN A 399 -22.13 -22.35 11.06
N ARG A 400 -22.34 -22.91 12.25
CA ARG A 400 -23.59 -22.77 13.03
C ARG A 400 -23.81 -21.39 13.65
N PHE A 401 -22.77 -20.59 13.76
CA PHE A 401 -22.86 -19.24 14.30
C PHE A 401 -22.91 -18.17 13.20
N GLU A 402 -23.18 -16.94 13.63
CA GLU A 402 -23.34 -15.76 12.77
C GLU A 402 -22.39 -14.66 13.26
N ILE A 403 -21.75 -13.94 12.34
CA ILE A 403 -20.93 -12.79 12.68
C ILE A 403 -21.77 -11.52 12.85
N PRO A 404 -21.34 -10.51 13.63
CA PRO A 404 -22.08 -9.26 13.80
C PRO A 404 -22.33 -8.51 12.49
N SER A 405 -23.42 -7.73 12.41
CA SER A 405 -23.72 -6.86 11.25
C SER A 405 -22.92 -5.56 11.23
N ALA A 406 -22.45 -5.12 12.40
CA ALA A 406 -21.63 -3.94 12.57
C ALA A 406 -20.16 -4.33 12.75
N SER A 407 -19.26 -3.38 12.46
CA SER A 407 -17.83 -3.60 12.63
C SER A 407 -17.48 -4.08 14.05
N PRO A 408 -16.64 -5.11 14.21
CA PRO A 408 -16.14 -5.54 15.53
C PRO A 408 -15.10 -4.57 16.13
N LEU A 409 -14.75 -3.53 15.37
CA LEU A 409 -13.84 -2.44 15.77
C LEU A 409 -14.40 -1.11 15.25
N PRO A 410 -14.60 -0.08 16.10
CA PRO A 410 -14.99 1.25 15.63
C PRO A 410 -14.02 1.79 14.56
N LEU A 411 -14.56 2.34 13.46
CA LEU A 411 -13.77 2.82 12.32
C LEU A 411 -13.96 4.32 12.11
N ALA A 412 -12.86 5.00 11.81
CA ALA A 412 -12.79 6.41 11.43
C ALA A 412 -12.06 6.52 10.08
N ILE A 413 -12.76 6.23 8.98
CA ILE A 413 -12.17 6.15 7.65
C ILE A 413 -12.79 7.24 6.76
N THR A 414 -11.94 8.04 6.11
CA THR A 414 -12.42 9.08 5.19
C THR A 414 -12.70 8.51 3.81
N PHE A 415 -13.92 8.71 3.31
CA PHE A 415 -14.27 8.65 1.90
C PHE A 415 -14.59 10.06 1.41
N ASN A 416 -13.70 10.63 0.61
CA ASN A 416 -13.87 11.94 -0.01
C ASN A 416 -13.13 11.97 -1.35
N PRO A 417 -13.78 11.56 -2.45
CA PRO A 417 -13.14 11.46 -3.76
C PRO A 417 -12.50 12.77 -4.22
N VAL A 418 -11.17 12.77 -4.34
CA VAL A 418 -10.37 13.93 -4.78
C VAL A 418 -9.07 13.46 -5.43
N CYS A 419 -8.51 14.30 -6.31
CA CYS A 419 -7.16 14.12 -6.84
C CYS A 419 -6.09 14.65 -5.86
N SER A 420 -4.87 14.15 -6.01
CA SER A 420 -3.69 14.72 -5.36
C SER A 420 -3.46 16.18 -5.74
N HIS A 421 -3.02 16.95 -4.74
CA HIS A 421 -2.60 18.35 -4.84
C HIS A 421 -1.21 18.58 -4.22
N TRP A 422 -0.45 17.50 -3.92
CA TRP A 422 0.83 17.56 -3.20
C TRP A 422 2.06 17.37 -4.09
N TRP A 423 3.16 18.01 -3.66
CA TRP A 423 4.42 18.26 -4.37
C TRP A 423 5.22 17.00 -4.76
N TRP A 424 4.94 16.44 -5.93
CA TRP A 424 5.90 15.65 -6.74
C TRP A 424 5.49 15.53 -8.23
N GLU A 425 4.46 16.28 -8.64
CA GLU A 425 3.97 16.27 -10.01
C GLU A 425 4.80 17.23 -10.85
N ASN A 426 5.24 16.80 -12.03
CA ASN A 426 5.68 17.77 -13.02
C ASN A 426 4.49 18.67 -13.42
N GLY A 427 4.74 19.83 -14.02
CA GLY A 427 3.68 20.80 -14.32
C GLY A 427 2.55 20.25 -15.20
N GLU A 428 2.82 19.21 -15.99
CA GLU A 428 1.83 18.57 -16.87
C GLU A 428 0.91 17.62 -16.10
N GLU A 429 1.45 16.73 -15.26
CA GLU A 429 0.67 15.84 -14.40
C GLU A 429 -0.25 16.63 -13.46
N HIS A 430 0.24 17.76 -12.95
CA HIS A 430 -0.57 18.67 -12.14
C HIS A 430 -1.74 19.27 -12.92
N ALA A 431 -1.48 19.77 -14.14
CA ALA A 431 -2.53 20.33 -15.00
C ALA A 431 -3.61 19.28 -15.34
N GLN A 432 -3.20 18.03 -15.60
CA GLN A 432 -4.14 16.93 -15.84
C GLN A 432 -5.02 16.64 -14.61
N ARG A 433 -4.46 16.64 -13.40
CA ARG A 433 -5.22 16.41 -12.15
C ARG A 433 -6.18 17.56 -11.85
N VAL A 434 -5.76 18.80 -12.10
CA VAL A 434 -6.63 19.98 -11.99
C VAL A 434 -7.78 19.90 -12.98
N ALA A 435 -7.52 19.50 -14.23
CA ALA A 435 -8.55 19.29 -15.23
C ALA A 435 -9.54 18.18 -14.83
N ALA A 436 -9.04 17.06 -14.29
CA ALA A 436 -9.88 15.96 -13.81
C ALA A 436 -10.86 16.37 -12.70
N ASN A 437 -10.49 17.35 -11.84
CA ASN A 437 -11.38 17.81 -10.78
C ASN A 437 -12.68 18.47 -11.30
N VAL A 438 -12.69 19.00 -12.53
CA VAL A 438 -13.88 19.63 -13.14
C VAL A 438 -14.51 18.78 -14.25
N ASP A 439 -13.86 17.69 -14.66
CA ASP A 439 -14.39 16.76 -15.67
C ASP A 439 -15.49 15.88 -15.04
N PRO A 440 -16.75 15.94 -15.51
CA PRO A 440 -17.86 15.17 -14.94
C PRO A 440 -17.69 13.65 -15.09
N GLU A 441 -16.89 13.19 -16.05
CA GLU A 441 -16.64 11.78 -16.32
C GLU A 441 -15.36 11.26 -15.63
N ALA A 442 -14.61 12.12 -14.94
CA ALA A 442 -13.49 11.68 -14.12
C ALA A 442 -13.98 10.89 -12.89
N PRO A 443 -13.20 9.89 -12.39
CA PRO A 443 -13.54 9.09 -11.22
C PRO A 443 -14.02 9.89 -10.01
N VAL A 444 -13.34 11.00 -9.71
CA VAL A 444 -13.64 11.90 -8.57
C VAL A 444 -15.00 12.61 -8.68
N ASN A 445 -15.63 12.58 -9.85
CA ASN A 445 -16.92 13.19 -10.13
C ASN A 445 -18.02 12.20 -10.50
N ILE A 446 -17.73 11.24 -11.39
CA ILE A 446 -18.73 10.31 -11.94
C ILE A 446 -19.33 9.38 -10.88
N TRP A 447 -18.60 9.07 -9.80
CA TRP A 447 -19.09 8.27 -8.68
C TRP A 447 -20.40 8.80 -8.08
N ARG A 448 -20.64 10.12 -8.15
CA ARG A 448 -21.85 10.76 -7.61
C ARG A 448 -23.12 10.27 -8.29
N LYS A 449 -23.06 9.84 -9.56
CA LYS A 449 -24.19 9.20 -10.28
C LYS A 449 -24.71 7.96 -9.51
N ARG A 450 -23.85 7.34 -8.71
CA ARG A 450 -24.10 6.10 -7.95
C ARG A 450 -23.83 6.26 -6.45
N ARG A 451 -23.96 7.48 -5.90
CA ARG A 451 -23.62 7.76 -4.49
C ARG A 451 -24.27 6.81 -3.46
N MET A 452 -25.52 6.37 -3.69
CA MET A 452 -26.22 5.46 -2.78
C MET A 452 -25.67 4.04 -2.85
N GLU A 453 -25.26 3.62 -4.05
CA GLU A 453 -24.59 2.34 -4.30
C GLU A 453 -23.20 2.33 -3.66
N TRP A 454 -22.45 3.43 -3.73
CA TRP A 454 -21.20 3.62 -2.98
C TRP A 454 -21.41 3.51 -1.46
N GLY A 455 -22.51 4.07 -0.94
CA GLY A 455 -22.87 3.94 0.47
C GLY A 455 -23.14 2.49 0.90
N ASP A 456 -23.84 1.71 0.08
CA ASP A 456 -24.05 0.29 0.35
C ASP A 456 -22.76 -0.52 0.21
N PHE A 457 -22.00 -0.26 -0.86
CA PHE A 457 -20.72 -0.90 -1.12
C PHE A 457 -19.75 -0.71 0.04
N LEU A 458 -19.58 0.51 0.56
CA LEU A 458 -18.70 0.76 1.70
C LEU A 458 -19.19 0.07 2.98
N ALA A 459 -20.51 0.01 3.19
CA ALA A 459 -21.08 -0.72 4.31
C ALA A 459 -20.81 -2.24 4.21
N ASP A 460 -20.65 -2.81 3.01
CA ASP A 460 -20.23 -4.21 2.80
C ASP A 460 -18.81 -4.50 3.31
N TYR A 461 -18.01 -3.45 3.56
CA TYR A 461 -16.69 -3.55 4.19
C TYR A 461 -16.69 -2.97 5.61
N TYR A 462 -17.86 -2.82 6.23
CA TYR A 462 -18.06 -2.17 7.54
C TYR A 462 -17.68 -0.67 7.58
N ILE A 463 -17.44 -0.05 6.42
CA ILE A 463 -17.02 1.35 6.31
C ILE A 463 -18.26 2.25 6.23
N THR A 464 -18.34 3.19 7.17
CA THR A 464 -19.34 4.26 7.13
C THR A 464 -18.88 5.37 6.19
N VAL A 465 -19.78 5.91 5.37
CA VAL A 465 -19.45 7.07 4.52
C VAL A 465 -19.20 8.27 5.43
N ASN A 466 -17.93 8.62 5.61
CA ASN A 466 -17.51 9.60 6.59
C ASN A 466 -16.29 10.38 6.07
N ASN A 467 -15.98 11.53 6.69
CA ASN A 467 -14.82 12.35 6.35
C ASN A 467 -14.24 12.98 7.60
N LEU A 468 -12.97 12.71 7.89
CA LEU A 468 -12.26 13.33 9.00
C LEU A 468 -12.16 14.85 8.83
N TYR A 469 -12.11 15.33 7.58
CA TYR A 469 -11.76 16.71 7.25
C TYR A 469 -12.97 17.60 6.90
N TYR A 470 -14.17 17.25 7.34
CA TYR A 470 -15.36 18.11 7.18
C TYR A 470 -15.11 19.50 7.78
N ASN A 471 -15.03 20.52 6.93
CA ASN A 471 -14.74 21.91 7.31
C ASN A 471 -15.63 22.88 6.53
N MET A 472 -15.46 24.19 6.71
CA MET A 472 -16.31 25.20 6.05
C MET A 472 -16.39 25.08 4.52
N LYS A 473 -15.42 24.46 3.86
CA LYS A 473 -15.39 24.24 2.40
C LYS A 473 -15.89 22.87 1.97
N ARG A 474 -16.20 21.96 2.90
CA ARG A 474 -16.66 20.59 2.63
C ARG A 474 -18.05 20.39 3.25
N PRO A 475 -19.01 19.72 2.58
CA PRO A 475 -20.40 19.66 3.03
C PRO A 475 -20.54 18.92 4.38
N ASP A 476 -21.73 18.97 4.98
CA ASP A 476 -22.09 18.16 6.14
C ASP A 476 -22.05 16.65 5.79
N PRO A 477 -22.04 15.73 6.78
CA PRO A 477 -22.13 14.30 6.51
C PRO A 477 -23.31 13.93 5.59
N ASP A 478 -23.16 12.88 4.78
CA ASP A 478 -24.19 12.35 3.89
C ASP A 478 -25.29 11.63 4.69
N PHE A 479 -26.09 12.40 5.44
CA PHE A 479 -27.04 11.90 6.43
C PHE A 479 -28.13 10.99 5.88
N ASP A 480 -28.45 11.07 4.58
CA ASP A 480 -29.39 10.17 3.94
C ASP A 480 -28.80 8.77 3.71
N ILE A 481 -27.51 8.68 3.35
CA ILE A 481 -26.77 7.42 3.32
C ILE A 481 -26.65 6.85 4.73
N LEU A 482 -26.28 7.69 5.71
CA LEU A 482 -26.09 7.28 7.11
C LEU A 482 -27.40 6.77 7.74
N ALA A 483 -28.53 7.45 7.49
CA ALA A 483 -29.84 6.99 7.96
C ALA A 483 -30.19 5.61 7.41
N ARG A 484 -29.99 5.40 6.10
CA ARG A 484 -30.22 4.10 5.44
C ARG A 484 -29.32 3.00 5.99
N GLN A 485 -28.05 3.31 6.27
CA GLN A 485 -27.13 2.35 6.90
C GLN A 485 -27.58 2.00 8.32
N ASN A 486 -28.08 2.97 9.08
CA ASN A 486 -28.58 2.77 10.44
C ASN A 486 -29.86 1.92 10.48
N GLU A 487 -30.82 2.20 9.59
CA GLU A 487 -32.04 1.39 9.44
C GLU A 487 -31.74 -0.08 9.14
N ARG A 488 -30.59 -0.37 8.52
CA ARG A 488 -30.11 -1.72 8.20
C ARG A 488 -29.20 -2.33 9.27
N GLY A 489 -28.92 -1.61 10.36
CA GLY A 489 -28.01 -2.04 11.43
C GLY A 489 -26.54 -2.10 11.00
N ARG A 490 -26.13 -1.24 10.06
CA ARG A 490 -24.78 -1.23 9.45
C ARG A 490 -24.02 0.08 9.62
N ALA A 491 -24.61 1.07 10.29
CA ALA A 491 -23.93 2.34 10.56
C ALA A 491 -22.83 2.16 11.62
N GLY A 492 -21.68 2.79 11.38
CA GLY A 492 -20.57 2.90 12.32
C GLY A 492 -20.37 4.35 12.77
N MET A 493 -19.16 4.69 13.21
CA MET A 493 -18.86 6.01 13.78
C MET A 493 -18.91 7.13 12.72
N ILE A 494 -19.49 8.28 13.10
CA ILE A 494 -19.76 9.44 12.26
C ILE A 494 -19.02 10.65 12.80
N ASN A 495 -18.16 11.26 11.99
CA ASN A 495 -17.51 12.51 12.35
C ASN A 495 -18.45 13.67 12.03
N LEU A 496 -18.76 14.51 13.02
CA LEU A 496 -19.56 15.72 12.81
C LEU A 496 -18.75 16.86 12.20
N GLY A 497 -17.42 16.82 12.32
CA GLY A 497 -16.59 17.89 11.80
C GLY A 497 -15.12 17.87 12.23
N TYR A 498 -14.31 18.57 11.45
CA TYR A 498 -12.91 18.83 11.70
C TYR A 498 -12.73 20.14 12.48
N TRP A 499 -12.04 20.08 13.61
CA TRP A 499 -11.64 21.25 14.37
C TRP A 499 -10.12 21.33 14.51
N ASP A 500 -9.55 22.50 14.23
CA ASP A 500 -8.14 22.77 14.50
C ASP A 500 -7.98 24.13 15.16
N GLY A 501 -7.02 24.18 16.07
CA GLY A 501 -6.38 25.39 16.55
C GLY A 501 -7.29 26.56 16.93
N TYR A 502 -7.96 26.46 18.08
CA TYR A 502 -8.67 27.59 18.68
C TYR A 502 -7.78 28.83 18.86
N SER A 503 -8.11 29.95 18.21
CA SER A 503 -7.40 31.21 18.44
C SER A 503 -8.04 31.96 19.60
N ASP A 504 -7.26 32.23 20.65
CA ASP A 504 -7.74 32.95 21.84
C ASP A 504 -7.75 34.48 21.66
N THR A 505 -7.73 34.96 20.41
CA THR A 505 -8.02 36.35 20.11
C THR A 505 -9.54 36.56 20.12
N PRO A 506 -10.07 37.74 20.49
CA PRO A 506 -11.52 37.98 20.44
C PRO A 506 -12.16 37.63 19.08
N LYS A 507 -11.46 37.94 17.98
CA LYS A 507 -11.86 37.57 16.62
C LYS A 507 -11.85 36.06 16.39
N GLY A 508 -10.81 35.38 16.86
CA GLY A 508 -10.68 33.92 16.78
C GLY A 508 -11.78 33.18 17.54
N ARG A 509 -12.08 33.63 18.77
CA ARG A 509 -13.17 33.10 19.60
C ARG A 509 -14.52 33.30 18.93
N GLY A 510 -14.83 34.53 18.54
CA GLY A 510 -16.09 34.85 17.88
C GLY A 510 -16.28 34.06 16.58
N TRP A 511 -15.21 33.85 15.81
CA TRP A 511 -15.27 33.01 14.62
C TRP A 511 -15.54 31.54 14.95
N PHE A 512 -14.84 30.97 15.93
CA PHE A 512 -15.00 29.57 16.36
C PHE A 512 -16.43 29.30 16.82
N GLU A 513 -16.98 30.16 17.67
CA GLU A 513 -18.34 30.05 18.20
C GLU A 513 -19.40 30.25 17.10
N THR A 514 -19.27 31.29 16.28
CA THR A 514 -20.31 31.66 15.31
C THR A 514 -20.32 30.75 14.08
N ASN A 515 -19.18 30.19 13.68
CA ASN A 515 -19.07 29.40 12.44
C ASN A 515 -18.90 27.91 12.73
N MET A 516 -17.90 27.54 13.53
CA MET A 516 -17.54 26.13 13.71
C MET A 516 -18.56 25.41 14.60
N ILE A 517 -18.86 25.97 15.77
CA ILE A 517 -19.85 25.39 16.70
C ILE A 517 -21.24 25.39 16.05
N HIS A 518 -21.63 26.48 15.38
CA HIS A 518 -22.92 26.53 14.68
C HIS A 518 -23.07 25.42 13.64
N ARG A 519 -22.02 25.17 12.84
CA ARG A 519 -21.99 24.06 11.88
C ARG A 519 -22.14 22.71 12.57
N PHE A 520 -21.35 22.45 13.62
CA PHE A 520 -21.40 21.18 14.34
C PHE A 520 -22.77 20.97 15.00
N ARG A 521 -23.43 22.04 15.48
CA ARG A 521 -24.78 21.97 16.03
C ARG A 521 -25.80 21.53 14.99
N LYS A 522 -25.76 22.11 13.79
CA LYS A 522 -26.62 21.69 12.69
C LYS A 522 -26.45 20.20 12.35
N ALA A 523 -25.19 19.73 12.29
CA ALA A 523 -24.90 18.31 12.05
C ALA A 523 -25.38 17.42 13.21
N TYR A 524 -25.13 17.81 14.45
CA TYR A 524 -25.55 17.10 15.66
C TYR A 524 -27.09 16.99 15.76
N ASP A 525 -27.81 18.09 15.53
CA ASP A 525 -29.28 18.11 15.55
C ASP A 525 -29.87 17.19 14.47
N THR A 526 -29.21 17.12 13.31
CA THR A 526 -29.58 16.18 12.25
C THR A 526 -29.33 14.72 12.68
N ALA A 527 -28.16 14.42 13.25
CA ALA A 527 -27.87 13.10 13.79
C ALA A 527 -28.88 12.69 14.88
N LYS A 528 -29.25 13.61 15.76
CA LYS A 528 -30.26 13.39 16.82
C LYS A 528 -31.63 13.05 16.25
N ARG A 529 -32.09 13.78 15.23
CA ARG A 529 -33.36 13.49 14.55
C ARG A 529 -33.37 12.11 13.87
N LEU A 530 -32.22 11.61 13.46
CA LEU A 530 -32.05 10.32 12.79
C LEU A 530 -31.69 9.17 13.73
N GLY A 531 -31.62 9.41 15.05
CA GLY A 531 -31.26 8.39 16.03
C GLY A 531 -29.80 7.93 15.94
N LEU A 532 -28.89 8.81 15.49
CA LEU A 532 -27.47 8.51 15.27
C LEU A 532 -26.55 9.01 16.39
N THR A 533 -27.09 9.58 17.47
CA THR A 533 -26.29 10.28 18.50
C THR A 533 -25.25 9.42 19.21
N ASP A 534 -25.47 8.11 19.30
CA ASP A 534 -24.50 7.20 19.94
C ASP A 534 -23.31 6.88 19.05
N LEU A 535 -23.39 7.27 17.77
CA LEU A 535 -22.37 7.01 16.75
C LEU A 535 -21.52 8.24 16.43
N VAL A 536 -21.78 9.41 17.03
CA VAL A 536 -21.11 10.66 16.63
C VAL A 536 -19.86 10.97 17.44
N TYR A 537 -18.89 11.61 16.79
CA TYR A 537 -17.69 12.17 17.43
C TYR A 537 -17.22 13.44 16.68
N LEU A 538 -16.25 14.16 17.24
CA LEU A 538 -15.57 15.29 16.59
C LEU A 538 -14.07 15.02 16.46
N TYR A 539 -13.56 15.08 15.24
CA TYR A 539 -12.14 14.91 14.95
C TYR A 539 -11.38 16.24 14.95
N GLY A 540 -10.21 16.30 15.58
CA GLY A 540 -9.40 17.50 15.53
C GLY A 540 -8.05 17.41 16.23
N ALA A 541 -7.39 18.58 16.32
CA ALA A 541 -6.01 18.69 16.81
C ALA A 541 -5.04 17.73 16.10
N ASP A 542 -5.15 17.69 14.77
CA ASP A 542 -4.43 16.74 13.91
C ASP A 542 -2.91 16.86 14.07
N GLU A 543 -2.27 15.77 14.46
CA GLU A 543 -0.85 15.66 14.80
C GLU A 543 -0.31 16.79 15.69
N ALA A 544 -1.18 17.40 16.50
CA ALA A 544 -0.85 18.50 17.37
C ALA A 544 0.33 18.14 18.28
N LYS A 545 1.25 19.08 18.43
CA LYS A 545 2.46 18.91 19.25
C LYS A 545 2.21 19.44 20.67
N PRO A 546 3.00 19.01 21.67
CA PRO A 546 2.85 19.46 23.06
C PRO A 546 2.80 20.98 23.24
N GLU A 547 3.52 21.74 22.41
CA GLU A 547 3.55 23.21 22.48
C GLU A 547 2.21 23.86 22.12
N THR A 548 1.32 23.11 21.47
CA THR A 548 -0.02 23.57 21.09
C THR A 548 -1.11 23.16 22.10
N ALA A 549 -0.74 22.51 23.22
CA ALA A 549 -1.69 21.93 24.16
C ALA A 549 -2.69 22.95 24.74
N ASP A 550 -2.26 24.15 25.12
CA ASP A 550 -3.17 25.17 25.66
C ASP A 550 -4.24 25.61 24.65
N ARG A 551 -3.88 25.61 23.37
CA ARG A 551 -4.80 25.92 22.28
C ARG A 551 -5.80 24.77 22.08
N VAL A 552 -5.32 23.53 22.12
CA VAL A 552 -6.17 22.34 22.01
C VAL A 552 -7.14 22.27 23.18
N ARG A 553 -6.68 22.52 24.42
CA ARG A 553 -7.52 22.55 25.62
C ARG A 553 -8.68 23.52 25.50
N ARG A 554 -8.41 24.77 25.12
CA ARG A 554 -9.47 25.79 24.95
C ARG A 554 -10.52 25.40 23.90
N GLY A 555 -10.09 24.83 22.78
CA GLY A 555 -11.01 24.31 21.77
C GLY A 555 -11.86 23.15 22.30
N ALA A 556 -11.21 22.19 22.98
CA ALA A 556 -11.89 21.05 23.60
C ALA A 556 -12.92 21.50 24.65
N ASP A 557 -12.58 22.45 25.53
CA ASP A 557 -13.49 22.98 26.55
C ASP A 557 -14.72 23.65 25.93
N ALA A 558 -14.52 24.42 24.86
CA ALA A 558 -15.62 25.03 24.12
C ALA A 558 -16.53 23.96 23.49
N LEU A 559 -15.96 22.94 22.85
CA LEU A 559 -16.74 21.87 22.23
C LEU A 559 -17.49 21.03 23.26
N LYS A 560 -16.85 20.66 24.37
CA LYS A 560 -17.47 19.86 25.44
C LYS A 560 -18.60 20.59 26.15
N ARG A 561 -18.52 21.92 26.26
CA ARG A 561 -19.62 22.74 26.78
C ARG A 561 -20.85 22.71 25.87
N GLU A 562 -20.64 22.81 24.56
CA GLU A 562 -21.75 22.88 23.60
C GLU A 562 -22.30 21.51 23.18
N PHE A 563 -21.47 20.46 23.22
CA PHE A 563 -21.80 19.09 22.83
C PHE A 563 -21.42 18.10 23.95
N PRO A 564 -22.06 18.20 25.14
CA PRO A 564 -21.75 17.29 26.24
C PRO A 564 -22.03 15.84 25.84
N GLY A 565 -21.04 14.97 26.04
CA GLY A 565 -21.11 13.55 25.69
C GLY A 565 -20.68 13.21 24.26
N VAL A 566 -20.39 14.19 23.40
CA VAL A 566 -19.76 13.93 22.08
C VAL A 566 -18.24 13.80 22.25
N PRO A 567 -17.65 12.63 21.97
CA PRO A 567 -16.23 12.42 22.18
C PRO A 567 -15.36 13.20 21.20
N LEU A 568 -14.21 13.66 21.68
CA LEU A 568 -13.16 14.28 20.87
C LEU A 568 -12.10 13.24 20.51
N LEU A 569 -11.85 13.04 19.21
CA LEU A 569 -10.82 12.14 18.68
C LEU A 569 -9.66 12.94 18.08
N THR A 570 -8.43 12.50 18.35
CA THR A 570 -7.21 13.16 17.85
C THR A 570 -6.10 12.19 17.46
N THR A 571 -5.22 12.66 16.58
CA THR A 571 -3.89 12.10 16.26
C THR A 571 -2.76 12.90 16.92
N ALA A 572 -3.06 13.79 17.87
CA ALA A 572 -2.07 14.56 18.60
C ALA A 572 -0.94 13.68 19.17
N ARG A 573 0.30 14.21 19.12
CA ARG A 573 1.51 13.50 19.48
C ARG A 573 1.70 13.49 21.00
N ASP A 574 0.86 12.74 21.70
CA ASP A 574 0.93 12.50 23.13
C ASP A 574 1.18 11.01 23.42
N VAL A 575 2.39 10.70 23.89
CA VAL A 575 2.80 9.33 24.21
C VAL A 575 2.11 8.79 25.48
N LYS A 576 1.49 9.64 26.29
CA LYS A 576 0.76 9.23 27.49
C LYS A 576 -0.73 9.03 27.25
N TYR A 577 -1.24 9.38 26.07
CA TYR A 577 -2.65 9.26 25.70
C TYR A 577 -3.59 9.92 26.73
N GLY A 578 -3.29 11.16 27.14
CA GLY A 578 -4.12 11.92 28.09
C GLY A 578 -3.79 11.71 29.56
N VAL A 579 -3.13 10.59 29.94
CA VAL A 579 -2.76 10.32 31.34
C VAL A 579 -1.69 11.30 31.82
N ASP A 580 -1.98 12.06 32.88
CA ASP A 580 -1.08 13.08 33.43
C ASP A 580 -0.45 13.97 32.33
N SER A 581 -1.31 14.39 31.40
CA SER A 581 -0.95 15.09 30.18
C SER A 581 -1.68 16.42 30.06
N PRO A 582 -1.05 17.45 29.46
CA PRO A 582 -1.73 18.68 29.05
C PRO A 582 -2.93 18.48 28.10
N LEU A 583 -3.05 17.29 27.48
CA LEU A 583 -4.15 16.91 26.60
C LEU A 583 -5.19 16.00 27.27
N SER A 584 -5.20 15.89 28.60
CA SER A 584 -6.21 15.14 29.36
C SER A 584 -7.67 15.56 29.09
N CYS A 585 -7.89 16.71 28.45
CA CYS A 585 -9.21 17.14 27.99
C CYS A 585 -9.74 16.35 26.78
N ILE A 586 -8.90 15.58 26.07
CA ILE A 586 -9.29 14.78 24.91
C ILE A 586 -9.75 13.38 25.34
N ASP A 587 -10.78 12.85 24.67
CA ASP A 587 -11.36 11.56 25.02
C ASP A 587 -10.61 10.41 24.35
N TRP A 588 -10.35 10.51 23.04
CA TRP A 588 -9.79 9.42 22.21
C TRP A 588 -8.49 9.81 21.51
N PHE A 589 -7.44 9.01 21.72
CA PHE A 589 -6.10 9.21 21.14
C PHE A 589 -5.79 8.17 20.08
N THR A 590 -5.17 8.58 18.98
CA THR A 590 -4.94 7.71 17.81
C THR A 590 -3.49 7.82 17.35
N PRO A 591 -2.53 7.19 18.05
CA PRO A 591 -1.14 7.09 17.57
C PRO A 591 -1.01 6.21 16.32
N LEU A 592 0.06 6.39 15.57
CA LEU A 592 0.51 5.40 14.57
C LEU A 592 0.70 4.03 15.22
N THR A 593 0.44 2.95 14.48
CA THR A 593 0.66 1.57 14.98
C THR A 593 2.08 1.33 15.51
N SER A 594 3.10 1.96 14.92
CA SER A 594 4.49 1.91 15.40
C SER A 594 4.75 2.65 16.72
N HIS A 595 3.86 3.58 17.07
CA HIS A 595 3.89 4.36 18.31
C HIS A 595 2.87 3.88 19.34
N TYR A 596 2.01 2.92 19.00
CA TYR A 596 1.06 2.30 19.93
C TYR A 596 1.81 1.50 21.01
N ARG A 597 1.39 1.66 22.27
CA ARG A 597 1.98 0.97 23.43
C ARG A 597 0.85 0.39 24.28
N LEU A 598 0.67 -0.93 24.21
CA LEU A 598 -0.43 -1.64 24.89
C LEU A 598 -0.52 -1.29 26.38
N GLY A 599 0.58 -1.44 27.14
CA GLY A 599 0.57 -1.15 28.57
C GLY A 599 0.29 0.32 28.93
N GLN A 600 0.56 1.27 28.02
CA GLN A 600 0.16 2.67 28.23
C GLN A 600 -1.30 2.90 27.83
N ALA A 601 -1.80 2.22 26.79
CA ALA A 601 -3.20 2.23 26.42
C ALA A 601 -4.09 1.70 27.55
N ASP A 602 -3.66 0.65 28.25
CA ASP A 602 -4.40 0.11 29.40
C ASP A 602 -4.48 1.12 30.55
N LYS A 603 -3.40 1.86 30.82
CA LYS A 603 -3.42 2.97 31.79
C LYS A 603 -4.37 4.10 31.36
N ALA A 604 -4.37 4.44 30.08
CA ALA A 604 -5.26 5.48 29.53
C ALA A 604 -6.73 5.07 29.63
N ARG A 605 -7.05 3.79 29.35
CA ARG A 605 -8.39 3.23 29.56
C ARG A 605 -8.83 3.27 31.02
N ALA A 606 -7.94 2.92 31.94
CA ALA A 606 -8.21 3.03 33.37
C ALA A 606 -8.48 4.48 33.81
N ALA A 607 -7.92 5.46 33.11
CA ALA A 607 -8.18 6.89 33.31
C ALA A 607 -9.40 7.42 32.53
N GLY A 608 -10.16 6.57 31.82
CA GLY A 608 -11.38 6.95 31.10
C GLY A 608 -11.17 7.36 29.63
N HIS A 609 -9.96 7.27 29.10
CA HIS A 609 -9.68 7.54 27.68
C HIS A 609 -9.88 6.29 26.82
N LYS A 610 -9.96 6.48 25.49
CA LYS A 610 -9.78 5.40 24.52
C LYS A 610 -8.50 5.61 23.70
N VAL A 611 -7.86 4.52 23.31
CA VAL A 611 -6.65 4.55 22.48
C VAL A 611 -6.86 3.70 21.23
N TRP A 612 -7.10 4.41 20.13
CA TRP A 612 -7.21 3.90 18.78
C TRP A 612 -5.81 3.77 18.16
N TRP A 613 -5.74 3.41 16.89
CA TRP A 613 -4.51 3.52 16.11
C TRP A 613 -4.77 3.79 14.63
N TYR A 614 -3.72 4.15 13.90
CA TYR A 614 -3.81 4.33 12.45
C TYR A 614 -2.54 3.91 11.71
N ILE A 615 -2.71 3.72 10.40
CA ILE A 615 -1.64 3.64 9.39
C ILE A 615 -1.86 4.74 8.35
N CYS A 616 -0.84 5.07 7.57
CA CYS A 616 -0.85 6.02 6.46
C CYS A 616 0.34 5.71 5.51
N ASP A 617 1.04 6.73 5.02
CA ASP A 617 2.32 6.59 4.31
C ASP A 617 3.40 5.92 5.18
N GLY A 618 3.17 5.79 6.49
CA GLY A 618 3.88 4.87 7.38
C GLY A 618 2.96 4.17 8.39
N PRO A 619 3.50 3.23 9.19
CA PRO A 619 4.88 2.75 9.14
C PRO A 619 5.18 1.93 7.87
N ILE A 620 6.47 1.86 7.51
CA ILE A 620 7.01 1.16 6.33
C ILE A 620 7.98 0.06 6.77
N GLY A 621 8.49 -0.73 5.81
CA GLY A 621 9.46 -1.79 6.09
C GLY A 621 8.78 -3.04 6.61
N GLU A 622 9.05 -3.46 7.83
CA GLU A 622 8.53 -4.74 8.38
C GLU A 622 7.08 -4.68 8.87
N TRP A 623 6.51 -3.47 8.95
CA TRP A 623 5.17 -3.24 9.48
C TRP A 623 4.08 -3.56 8.46
N ALA A 624 2.93 -4.03 8.94
CA ALA A 624 1.74 -4.16 8.12
C ALA A 624 1.24 -2.79 7.64
N ASN A 625 0.89 -2.71 6.36
CA ASN A 625 0.28 -1.53 5.72
C ASN A 625 -0.54 -1.99 4.50
N ALA A 626 -1.23 -1.07 3.83
CA ALA A 626 -2.16 -1.33 2.73
C ALA A 626 -1.73 -0.66 1.41
N HIS A 627 -0.43 -0.59 1.13
CA HIS A 627 0.08 -0.17 -0.17
C HIS A 627 -0.11 -1.30 -1.20
N ILE A 628 -0.17 -0.97 -2.49
CA ILE A 628 -0.35 -1.98 -3.55
C ILE A 628 0.73 -3.06 -3.53
N GLU A 629 1.94 -2.69 -3.11
CA GLU A 629 3.06 -3.62 -3.05
C GLU A 629 3.23 -4.31 -1.71
N ASN A 630 2.35 -4.09 -0.72
CA ASN A 630 2.24 -5.00 0.43
C ASN A 630 1.62 -6.33 0.00
N ASP A 631 1.97 -7.41 0.70
CA ASP A 631 1.24 -8.67 0.50
C ASP A 631 -0.16 -8.51 1.14
N PRO A 632 -1.25 -8.99 0.49
CA PRO A 632 -2.60 -8.78 1.01
C PRO A 632 -2.83 -9.31 2.44
N ILE A 633 -2.09 -10.35 2.85
CA ILE A 633 -2.09 -10.85 4.23
C ILE A 633 -1.77 -9.78 5.29
N ASP A 634 -1.05 -8.71 4.92
CA ASP A 634 -0.62 -7.68 5.86
C ASP A 634 -1.82 -6.94 6.46
N ILE A 635 -2.74 -6.48 5.60
CA ILE A 635 -3.92 -5.74 6.07
C ILE A 635 -4.94 -6.66 6.75
N ARG A 636 -5.08 -7.93 6.31
CA ARG A 636 -5.87 -8.95 7.02
C ARG A 636 -5.31 -9.18 8.44
N SER A 637 -4.00 -9.35 8.56
CA SER A 637 -3.32 -9.52 9.85
C SER A 637 -3.48 -8.29 10.74
N LEU A 638 -3.39 -7.09 10.19
CA LEU A 638 -3.54 -5.84 10.95
C LEU A 638 -4.94 -5.72 11.56
N MET A 639 -5.98 -5.97 10.76
CA MET A 639 -7.36 -5.85 11.20
C MET A 639 -7.85 -7.02 12.06
N GLY A 640 -7.28 -8.21 11.87
CA GLY A 640 -7.57 -9.43 12.64
C GLY A 640 -6.63 -9.62 13.82
N ALA A 641 -5.60 -10.45 13.62
CA ALA A 641 -4.69 -10.91 14.66
C ALA A 641 -3.99 -9.78 15.44
N GLN A 642 -3.49 -8.74 14.76
CA GLN A 642 -2.81 -7.64 15.45
C GLN A 642 -3.79 -6.82 16.28
N SER A 643 -4.99 -6.55 15.76
CA SER A 643 -6.07 -5.88 16.53
C SER A 643 -6.55 -6.73 17.71
N ALA A 644 -6.64 -8.05 17.55
CA ALA A 644 -6.99 -8.96 18.65
C ALA A 644 -5.97 -8.88 19.79
N ARG A 645 -4.68 -8.95 19.46
CA ARG A 645 -3.59 -8.98 20.46
C ARG A 645 -3.28 -7.61 21.07
N MET A 646 -3.30 -6.55 20.27
CA MET A 646 -2.96 -5.20 20.72
C MET A 646 -4.16 -4.42 21.24
N ARG A 647 -5.37 -4.95 21.06
CA ARG A 647 -6.63 -4.43 21.63
C ARG A 647 -6.83 -2.91 21.42
N PRO A 648 -6.66 -2.33 20.22
CA PRO A 648 -7.01 -0.92 20.00
C PRO A 648 -8.51 -0.69 20.22
N ASP A 649 -8.90 0.51 20.62
CA ASP A 649 -10.32 0.87 20.80
C ASP A 649 -11.02 1.27 19.49
N GLY A 650 -10.25 1.45 18.42
CA GLY A 650 -10.73 1.71 17.07
C GLY A 650 -9.58 1.89 16.08
N PHE A 651 -9.94 2.00 14.80
CA PHE A 651 -9.00 2.16 13.70
C PHE A 651 -9.34 3.40 12.86
N LEU A 652 -8.33 4.20 12.55
CA LEU A 652 -8.45 5.36 11.68
C LEU A 652 -7.66 5.14 10.39
N TYR A 653 -8.22 5.61 9.26
CA TYR A 653 -7.47 5.75 8.02
C TYR A 653 -7.87 7.05 7.30
N TRP A 654 -6.86 7.82 6.93
CA TRP A 654 -7.05 9.23 6.59
C TRP A 654 -7.82 9.46 5.28
N GLN A 655 -7.84 8.49 4.36
CA GLN A 655 -8.54 8.55 3.07
C GLN A 655 -8.59 7.18 2.39
N ILE A 656 -9.62 6.86 1.60
CA ILE A 656 -9.66 5.64 0.74
C ILE A 656 -10.01 5.91 -0.73
N SER A 657 -10.30 7.16 -1.08
CA SER A 657 -10.79 7.58 -2.41
C SER A 657 -9.93 8.66 -3.08
N TYR A 658 -8.62 8.63 -2.84
CA TYR A 658 -7.65 9.57 -3.41
C TYR A 658 -7.22 9.15 -4.83
N TRP A 659 -8.13 9.29 -5.79
CA TRP A 659 -7.96 8.79 -7.16
C TRP A 659 -7.29 9.81 -8.08
N ASN A 660 -6.15 9.44 -8.66
CA ASN A 660 -5.41 10.29 -9.61
C ASN A 660 -5.67 9.94 -11.08
N SER A 661 -6.43 8.88 -11.35
CA SER A 661 -6.84 8.49 -12.70
C SER A 661 -7.80 9.51 -13.31
N SER A 662 -7.61 9.85 -14.58
CA SER A 662 -8.49 10.77 -15.31
C SER A 662 -9.79 10.12 -15.81
N ARG A 663 -9.82 8.78 -15.91
CA ARG A 663 -10.97 8.01 -16.39
C ARG A 663 -11.25 6.79 -15.50
N PRO A 664 -12.50 6.33 -15.42
CA PRO A 664 -12.84 5.04 -14.80
C PRO A 664 -12.24 3.86 -15.55
N ILE A 665 -12.15 2.72 -14.88
CA ILE A 665 -11.71 1.46 -15.48
C ILE A 665 -12.87 0.87 -16.28
N THR A 666 -12.79 0.92 -17.61
CA THR A 666 -13.83 0.37 -18.51
C THR A 666 -13.42 -0.88 -19.28
N GLY A 667 -12.18 -1.34 -19.09
CA GLY A 667 -11.64 -2.56 -19.67
C GLY A 667 -10.62 -3.23 -18.75
N GLY A 668 -10.15 -4.41 -19.16
CA GLY A 668 -9.20 -5.22 -18.40
C GLY A 668 -8.63 -6.35 -19.25
N PRO A 669 -7.74 -7.19 -18.69
CA PRO A 669 -7.37 -7.23 -17.28
C PRO A 669 -6.24 -6.25 -16.95
N PHE A 670 -5.43 -5.83 -17.92
CA PHE A 670 -4.42 -4.79 -17.75
C PHE A 670 -5.08 -3.41 -17.88
N THR A 671 -5.10 -2.65 -16.79
CA THR A 671 -5.84 -1.38 -16.69
C THR A 671 -4.92 -0.18 -16.83
N GLU A 672 -5.49 0.96 -17.26
CA GLU A 672 -4.81 2.26 -17.28
C GLU A 672 -4.99 3.06 -15.97
N TRP A 673 -5.48 2.40 -14.90
CA TRP A 673 -5.65 3.05 -13.60
C TRP A 673 -4.28 3.42 -13.03
N ASP A 674 -4.09 4.69 -12.65
CA ASP A 674 -2.84 5.14 -12.03
C ASP A 674 -2.84 4.71 -10.56
N PRO A 675 -1.96 3.75 -10.17
CA PRO A 675 -1.89 3.31 -8.79
C PRO A 675 -1.30 4.38 -7.87
N ARG A 676 -0.58 5.37 -8.40
CA ARG A 676 0.08 6.41 -7.60
C ARG A 676 -0.95 7.35 -7.02
N SER A 677 -0.88 7.58 -5.71
CA SER A 677 -1.82 8.43 -4.98
C SER A 677 -1.08 9.53 -4.21
N TYR A 678 -1.03 9.48 -2.89
CA TYR A 678 -0.42 10.49 -2.02
C TYR A 678 1.10 10.34 -1.97
N LYS A 679 1.84 11.44 -2.16
CA LYS A 679 3.33 11.48 -2.18
C LYS A 679 3.99 10.45 -3.12
N GLY A 680 3.28 10.00 -4.15
CA GLY A 680 3.77 8.98 -5.08
C GLY A 680 3.75 7.55 -4.55
N PHE A 681 3.18 7.30 -3.36
CA PHE A 681 2.92 5.94 -2.88
C PHE A 681 1.81 5.31 -3.71
N ASN A 682 1.95 4.01 -4.00
CA ASN A 682 0.94 3.28 -4.76
C ASN A 682 -0.15 2.75 -3.82
N GLY A 683 -1.39 3.19 -4.04
CA GLY A 683 -2.57 2.79 -3.26
C GLY A 683 -2.75 3.51 -1.91
N GLU A 684 -1.82 4.38 -1.51
CA GLU A 684 -1.90 5.14 -0.26
C GLU A 684 -3.03 6.16 -0.29
N GLY A 685 -4.04 5.97 0.55
CA GLY A 685 -5.26 6.79 0.44
C GLY A 685 -6.22 6.37 -0.67
N ALA A 686 -5.96 5.26 -1.39
CA ALA A 686 -6.79 4.78 -2.50
C ALA A 686 -7.00 3.26 -2.41
N TRP A 687 -8.06 2.82 -1.71
CA TRP A 687 -8.39 1.41 -1.50
C TRP A 687 -9.51 0.91 -2.41
N THR A 688 -10.13 1.80 -3.17
CA THR A 688 -11.20 1.49 -4.12
C THR A 688 -10.83 2.02 -5.49
N ALA A 689 -11.43 1.45 -6.54
CA ALA A 689 -11.39 1.99 -7.89
C ALA A 689 -12.81 2.30 -8.39
N VAL A 690 -12.90 2.94 -9.55
CA VAL A 690 -14.18 3.33 -10.17
C VAL A 690 -14.31 2.64 -11.52
N GLY A 691 -15.42 1.94 -11.75
CA GLY A 691 -15.73 1.24 -12.99
C GLY A 691 -16.62 2.06 -13.94
N PRO A 692 -17.14 1.43 -15.00
CA PRO A 692 -18.05 2.09 -15.95
C PRO A 692 -19.22 2.78 -15.25
N ASP A 693 -19.63 3.94 -15.74
CA ASP A 693 -20.74 4.73 -15.18
C ASP A 693 -20.64 5.05 -13.68
N GLY A 694 -19.42 5.01 -13.11
CA GLY A 694 -19.17 5.34 -11.72
C GLY A 694 -19.45 4.21 -10.72
N ILE A 695 -19.58 2.95 -11.16
CA ILE A 695 -19.78 1.82 -10.23
C ILE A 695 -18.57 1.66 -9.30
N PRO A 696 -18.78 1.26 -8.03
CA PRO A 696 -17.68 0.94 -7.13
C PRO A 696 -16.97 -0.34 -7.55
N LEU A 697 -15.63 -0.31 -7.58
CA LEU A 697 -14.80 -1.50 -7.74
C LEU A 697 -14.01 -1.75 -6.45
N PRO A 698 -14.09 -2.97 -5.89
CA PRO A 698 -13.26 -3.36 -4.77
C PRO A 698 -11.82 -3.60 -5.20
N THR A 699 -10.93 -3.68 -4.22
CA THR A 699 -9.54 -4.08 -4.43
C THR A 699 -9.21 -5.29 -3.57
N VAL A 700 -8.19 -6.04 -3.95
CA VAL A 700 -7.63 -7.15 -3.15
C VAL A 700 -7.34 -6.71 -1.71
N ARG A 701 -6.83 -5.49 -1.53
CA ARG A 701 -6.54 -4.92 -0.20
C ARG A 701 -7.81 -4.67 0.61
N LEU A 702 -8.86 -4.16 -0.02
CA LEU A 702 -10.13 -3.88 0.65
C LEU A 702 -10.86 -5.19 1.05
N GLU A 703 -10.77 -6.25 0.25
CA GLU A 703 -11.25 -7.58 0.65
C GLU A 703 -10.55 -8.05 1.91
N ASN A 704 -9.21 -8.06 1.90
CA ASN A 704 -8.41 -8.53 3.03
C ASN A 704 -8.59 -7.65 4.28
N PHE A 705 -8.91 -6.36 4.13
CA PHE A 705 -9.29 -5.49 5.24
C PHE A 705 -10.59 -5.98 5.93
N ARG A 706 -11.62 -6.31 5.15
CA ARG A 706 -12.88 -6.86 5.69
C ARG A 706 -12.66 -8.23 6.29
N ASP A 707 -11.98 -9.12 5.57
CA ASP A 707 -11.74 -10.49 6.05
C ASP A 707 -10.98 -10.45 7.40
N GLY A 708 -10.06 -9.50 7.60
CA GLY A 708 -9.39 -9.30 8.89
C GLY A 708 -10.32 -8.79 10.00
N LEU A 709 -11.27 -7.91 9.69
CA LEU A 709 -12.32 -7.54 10.65
C LEU A 709 -13.20 -8.75 10.99
N GLU A 710 -13.52 -9.61 10.04
CA GLU A 710 -14.31 -10.82 10.27
C GLU A 710 -13.55 -11.84 11.13
N ASP A 711 -12.24 -11.98 10.93
CA ASP A 711 -11.36 -12.73 11.85
C ASP A 711 -11.43 -12.15 13.29
N LEU A 712 -11.42 -10.83 13.43
CA LEU A 712 -11.58 -10.16 14.74
C LEU A 712 -12.97 -10.40 15.33
N ALA A 713 -14.03 -10.52 14.52
CA ALA A 713 -15.36 -10.84 15.00
C ALA A 713 -15.40 -12.22 15.69
N TYR A 714 -14.67 -13.21 15.16
CA TYR A 714 -14.54 -14.53 15.78
C TYR A 714 -13.88 -14.44 17.16
N VAL A 715 -12.82 -13.62 17.28
CA VAL A 715 -12.18 -13.33 18.58
C VAL A 715 -13.18 -12.72 19.56
N ARG A 716 -13.97 -11.72 19.12
CA ARG A 716 -14.99 -11.07 19.98
C ARG A 716 -16.09 -12.03 20.41
N LEU A 717 -16.47 -12.99 19.56
CA LEU A 717 -17.44 -14.04 19.93
C LEU A 717 -16.86 -14.97 20.99
N LEU A 718 -15.61 -15.43 20.83
CA LEU A 718 -14.94 -16.25 21.84
C LEU A 718 -14.77 -15.53 23.18
N GLU A 719 -14.42 -14.23 23.17
CA GLU A 719 -14.35 -13.43 24.40
C GLU A 719 -15.68 -13.37 25.15
N ARG A 720 -16.81 -13.23 24.43
CA ARG A 720 -18.15 -13.25 25.05
C ARG A 720 -18.48 -14.62 25.65
N LEU A 721 -18.15 -15.70 24.96
CA LEU A 721 -18.36 -17.06 25.45
C LEU A 721 -17.51 -17.35 26.70
N LEU A 722 -16.26 -16.88 26.73
CA LEU A 722 -15.40 -16.96 27.92
C LEU A 722 -15.97 -16.15 29.09
N ALA A 723 -16.48 -14.94 28.83
CA ALA A 723 -17.09 -14.10 29.86
C ALA A 723 -18.39 -14.69 30.43
N ALA A 724 -19.06 -15.59 29.71
CA ALA A 724 -20.26 -16.29 30.16
C ALA A 724 -19.99 -17.42 31.18
N GLY A 725 -18.72 -17.65 31.58
CA GLY A 725 -18.36 -18.55 32.67
C GLY A 725 -17.93 -19.95 32.22
N ALA A 726 -17.40 -20.11 31.01
CA ALA A 726 -16.83 -21.36 30.55
C ALA A 726 -15.48 -21.65 31.24
N ASP A 727 -15.32 -22.85 31.80
CA ASP A 727 -14.10 -23.35 32.47
C ASP A 727 -13.53 -24.61 31.78
N GLY A 728 -12.33 -25.02 32.20
CA GLY A 728 -11.69 -26.26 31.73
C GLY A 728 -10.98 -26.14 30.38
N GLU A 729 -10.75 -27.29 29.73
CA GLU A 729 -9.91 -27.40 28.53
C GLU A 729 -10.38 -26.51 27.37
N TRP A 730 -11.71 -26.38 27.19
CA TRP A 730 -12.27 -25.48 26.18
C TRP A 730 -11.86 -24.03 26.44
N ALA A 731 -11.97 -23.57 27.69
CA ALA A 731 -11.64 -22.21 28.08
C ALA A 731 -10.15 -21.90 27.90
N ASP A 732 -9.28 -22.86 28.19
CA ASP A 732 -7.83 -22.71 27.99
C ASP A 732 -7.48 -22.59 26.49
N LYS A 733 -8.09 -23.42 25.64
CA LYS A 733 -7.93 -23.33 24.17
C LYS A 733 -8.48 -22.01 23.63
N ALA A 734 -9.66 -21.59 24.07
CA ALA A 734 -10.26 -20.31 23.66
C ALA A 734 -9.40 -19.11 24.10
N LYS A 735 -8.89 -19.10 25.34
CA LYS A 735 -7.94 -18.07 25.82
C LYS A 735 -6.68 -18.03 24.96
N ALA A 736 -6.14 -19.18 24.56
CA ALA A 736 -4.97 -19.25 23.69
C ALA A 736 -5.25 -18.67 22.29
N MET A 737 -6.44 -18.89 21.72
CA MET A 737 -6.82 -18.31 20.42
C MET A 737 -7.06 -16.80 20.51
N VAL A 738 -7.71 -16.33 21.57
CA VAL A 738 -7.93 -14.88 21.85
C VAL A 738 -6.60 -14.16 22.07
N ALA A 739 -5.61 -14.82 22.69
CA ALA A 739 -4.27 -14.27 22.89
C ALA A 739 -3.42 -14.22 21.60
N VAL A 740 -3.92 -14.83 20.51
CA VAL A 740 -3.25 -15.00 19.21
C VAL A 740 -1.99 -15.86 19.30
N PRO A 741 -1.99 -17.07 18.69
CA PRO A 741 -0.84 -17.97 18.71
C PRO A 741 0.44 -17.36 18.13
N GLN A 742 1.60 -17.83 18.60
CA GLN A 742 2.90 -17.39 18.06
C GLN A 742 3.12 -17.76 16.60
N SER A 743 2.45 -18.80 16.08
CA SER A 743 2.45 -19.12 14.64
C SER A 743 1.84 -18.00 13.80
N VAL A 744 0.84 -17.30 14.34
CA VAL A 744 0.16 -16.18 13.65
C VAL A 744 0.92 -14.87 13.88
N MET A 745 1.30 -14.59 15.12
CA MET A 745 1.94 -13.32 15.46
C MET A 745 2.91 -13.50 16.62
N ILE A 746 4.14 -12.99 16.46
CA ILE A 746 5.12 -12.87 17.55
C ILE A 746 5.16 -11.42 18.05
N SER A 747 5.20 -10.45 17.13
CA SER A 747 5.16 -9.00 17.39
C SER A 747 4.52 -8.24 16.22
N MET A 748 4.34 -6.93 16.33
CA MET A 748 3.80 -6.09 15.24
C MET A 748 4.66 -6.09 13.96
N GLN A 749 5.94 -6.43 14.06
CA GLN A 749 6.89 -6.50 12.93
C GLN A 749 7.18 -7.95 12.52
N ASN A 750 6.79 -8.92 13.35
CA ASN A 750 7.02 -10.34 13.12
C ASN A 750 5.71 -11.11 13.29
N PHE A 751 5.00 -11.26 12.19
CA PHE A 751 3.73 -11.94 12.07
C PHE A 751 3.73 -12.80 10.82
N SER A 752 2.83 -13.79 10.76
CA SER A 752 2.84 -14.77 9.69
C SER A 752 2.71 -14.08 8.33
N SER A 753 3.37 -14.72 7.37
CA SER A 753 3.21 -14.41 5.96
C SER A 753 2.56 -15.57 5.23
N ASP A 754 2.29 -16.69 5.90
CA ASP A 754 1.70 -17.89 5.35
C ASP A 754 0.18 -17.88 5.61
N PRO A 755 -0.66 -17.83 4.56
CA PRO A 755 -2.11 -17.86 4.71
C PRO A 755 -2.62 -19.02 5.59
N ARG A 756 -1.94 -20.16 5.56
CA ARG A 756 -2.33 -21.37 6.29
C ARG A 756 -2.30 -21.19 7.80
N ASP A 757 -1.44 -20.31 8.32
CA ASP A 757 -1.40 -20.01 9.76
C ASP A 757 -2.64 -19.22 10.20
N ILE A 758 -3.11 -18.29 9.34
CA ILE A 758 -4.33 -17.51 9.58
C ILE A 758 -5.57 -18.40 9.46
N ASP A 759 -5.63 -19.22 8.41
CA ASP A 759 -6.72 -20.16 8.19
C ASP A 759 -6.85 -21.16 9.35
N ALA A 760 -5.73 -21.74 9.82
CA ALA A 760 -5.73 -22.66 10.95
C ALA A 760 -6.18 -22.00 12.27
N TRP A 761 -5.78 -20.75 12.51
CA TRP A 761 -6.23 -19.97 13.67
C TRP A 761 -7.74 -19.73 13.61
N ARG A 762 -8.24 -19.30 12.45
CA ARG A 762 -9.67 -19.06 12.22
C ARG A 762 -10.51 -20.33 12.33
N ASP A 763 -10.08 -21.43 11.74
CA ASP A 763 -10.76 -22.72 11.82
C ASP A 763 -10.84 -23.24 13.25
N THR A 764 -9.75 -23.10 14.02
CA THR A 764 -9.74 -23.48 15.44
C THR A 764 -10.71 -22.62 16.24
N MET A 765 -10.77 -21.31 15.98
CA MET A 765 -11.76 -20.44 16.62
C MET A 765 -13.19 -20.85 16.25
N ALA A 766 -13.46 -21.16 14.98
CA ALA A 766 -14.76 -21.62 14.53
C ALA A 766 -15.20 -22.91 15.25
N ASP A 767 -14.31 -23.90 15.37
CA ASP A 767 -14.59 -25.16 16.08
C ASP A 767 -14.89 -24.93 17.56
N LEU A 768 -14.18 -24.00 18.21
CA LEU A 768 -14.43 -23.63 19.60
C LEU A 768 -15.79 -22.93 19.78
N ILE A 769 -16.16 -22.03 18.88
CA ILE A 769 -17.48 -21.36 18.91
C ILE A 769 -18.60 -22.38 18.69
N GLU A 770 -18.47 -23.27 17.69
CA GLU A 770 -19.48 -24.29 17.41
C GLU A 770 -19.63 -25.32 18.53
N SER A 771 -18.54 -25.67 19.23
CA SER A 771 -18.59 -26.63 20.34
C SER A 771 -19.24 -26.05 21.59
N ALA A 772 -19.03 -24.77 21.89
CA ALA A 772 -19.70 -24.10 23.01
C ALA A 772 -21.22 -24.03 22.85
N GLN A 773 -21.71 -23.88 21.61
CA GLN A 773 -23.14 -23.79 21.30
C GLN A 773 -23.86 -25.14 21.24
N LYS A 774 -23.16 -26.28 21.37
CA LYS A 774 -23.77 -27.62 21.44
C LYS A 774 -24.17 -28.02 22.87
N GLY A 775 -23.83 -27.20 23.88
CA GLY A 775 -24.01 -27.49 25.29
C GLY A 775 -25.37 -27.08 25.91
N ASP A 776 -26.30 -26.53 25.11
CA ASP A 776 -27.67 -26.17 25.52
C ASP A 776 -28.71 -27.16 25.01
#